data_AF-A0A7Y0GMH5-F1
#
_entry.id   AF-A0A7Y0GMH5-F1
#
_cell.length_a   1.000
_cell.length_b   1.000
_cell.length_c   1.000
_cell.angle_alpha   90.00
_cell.angle_beta   90.00
_cell.angle_gamma   90.00
#
_symmetry.space_group_name_H-M   'P 1'
#
loop_
_entity.id
_entity.type
_entity.pdbx_description
1 polymer ?
#
loop_
_entity_poly.entity_id
_entity_poly.type
_entity_poly.pdbx_seq_one_letter_code
_entity_poly.pdbx_strand_id
1 'polypeptide(L)'
;MRSLPQPTPRAERHDTRRPSRRGRGRALALGVALATALTGGIATAAGATSSPATNATQPDLGPNVVVFDPSMPVSQIQATVDAINAEQIDAEMGTGRHALLFKPGIYGTDTEPLQIKVGYYTEVAGLGASPTDVVINGKIEVYNRCLDHGGTTNCLALVNFWRTLSNLTLNINGAGQDGCRASADFWAVSQAVSMRRLNITGGNLSLMDYCTDGPQFASGGYIADTKSGFIINGSQQQWLTRNSDIGGWSNGVWNAVFSGVVGAPTDAAFPNPPYTTLDATPVSREKPFLFIDGRGRYNVYVPTAQQNSRGVTWAKGMTPGHAVPITDFFVVKPSDSVQAINNQLARGRNLLLTPGVYDVAKSIAVKRANTVVLGLGHATLTAVAGAVPLTVADVPGVILAGLTIDAGDVSSPVLLRIGTKNDHHGRDGNSGSDKKSDALNPTTLSDVYFRVGGPHVGRADVSLEVNSDNVLIDHLWAWRADHGVPGSVGWDVNTGRNGVVVNGDNVTATGLFVEHYQQYNVLWNGENGRTVFFQNELPYDPPNQAAWQHDGVLGWAAYKVADDVTTHELWGGGAYIFTNVDPTIHAARGFEVPVTPGVRLHHVMTVNLSAGTIDHVVNDTGAPVDNTNTGHPSFVTSFP
;
A
#
# COMPACT_ATOMS: atom_id res chain seq x y z
N MET A 1 -57.43 9.34 -14.52
CA MET A 1 -58.03 9.33 -15.88
C MET A 1 -56.88 9.01 -16.83
N ARG A 2 -56.81 7.83 -17.47
CA ARG A 2 -57.40 7.47 -18.79
C ARG A 2 -57.12 8.57 -19.85
N SER A 3 -56.55 8.32 -21.03
CA SER A 3 -56.22 7.04 -21.70
C SER A 3 -55.35 7.22 -22.97
N LEU A 4 -54.55 6.21 -23.35
CA LEU A 4 -54.12 5.94 -24.73
C LEU A 4 -55.26 5.19 -25.49
N PRO A 5 -55.36 5.26 -26.84
CA PRO A 5 -54.65 4.30 -27.72
C PRO A 5 -54.25 4.80 -29.14
N GLN A 6 -53.50 3.92 -29.83
CA GLN A 6 -53.03 3.96 -31.24
C GLN A 6 -54.16 3.60 -32.27
N PRO A 7 -53.98 3.82 -33.61
CA PRO A 7 -53.36 2.81 -34.51
C PRO A 7 -52.65 3.31 -35.81
N THR A 8 -51.90 2.40 -36.46
CA THR A 8 -51.21 2.51 -37.78
C THR A 8 -52.09 2.10 -39.00
N PRO A 9 -51.69 2.35 -40.27
CA PRO A 9 -51.18 1.22 -41.11
C PRO A 9 -50.18 1.53 -42.29
N ARG A 10 -49.38 0.50 -42.68
CA ARG A 10 -48.87 0.01 -44.03
C ARG A 10 -48.59 0.99 -45.23
N ALA A 11 -47.78 0.70 -46.26
CA ALA A 11 -46.77 -0.32 -46.72
C ALA A 11 -45.95 0.35 -47.89
N GLU A 12 -44.80 -0.11 -48.44
CA GLU A 12 -44.45 -1.31 -49.24
C GLU A 12 -42.90 -1.40 -49.39
N ARG A 13 -42.23 -2.56 -49.24
CA ARG A 13 -41.73 -3.50 -50.29
C ARG A 13 -40.96 -2.91 -51.49
N HIS A 14 -39.67 -3.26 -51.61
CA HIS A 14 -39.23 -4.21 -52.65
C HIS A 14 -37.93 -4.95 -52.29
N ASP A 15 -37.73 -6.10 -52.92
CA ASP A 15 -36.73 -7.14 -52.65
C ASP A 15 -35.78 -7.32 -53.85
N THR A 16 -34.52 -7.75 -53.65
CA THR A 16 -33.94 -8.98 -54.28
C THR A 16 -32.39 -9.14 -54.23
N ARG A 17 -32.00 -10.37 -53.86
CA ARG A 17 -30.92 -11.23 -54.44
C ARG A 17 -29.42 -10.99 -54.15
N ARG A 18 -28.88 -11.94 -53.36
CA ARG A 18 -27.50 -12.51 -53.49
C ARG A 18 -27.25 -13.14 -54.87
N PRO A 19 -25.99 -13.39 -55.28
CA PRO A 19 -25.43 -14.73 -55.06
C PRO A 19 -23.94 -14.78 -54.65
N SER A 20 -23.52 -15.96 -54.17
CA SER A 20 -22.16 -16.33 -53.76
C SER A 20 -21.26 -16.80 -54.93
N ARG A 21 -19.92 -16.73 -54.79
CA ARG A 21 -19.04 -17.95 -54.78
C ARG A 21 -17.54 -17.70 -54.55
N ARG A 22 -16.92 -18.79 -54.05
CA ARG A 22 -15.49 -19.11 -53.80
C ARG A 22 -14.50 -18.71 -54.92
N GLY A 23 -13.23 -18.49 -54.53
CA GLY A 23 -12.04 -18.63 -55.39
C GLY A 23 -10.75 -18.76 -54.57
N ARG A 24 -9.89 -19.74 -54.87
CA ARG A 24 -8.58 -19.97 -54.21
C ARG A 24 -7.43 -19.66 -55.17
N GLY A 25 -6.33 -19.11 -54.62
CA GLY A 25 -4.97 -19.58 -54.91
C GLY A 25 -4.08 -18.78 -55.87
N ARG A 26 -2.79 -18.71 -55.51
CA ARG A 26 -1.54 -18.82 -56.32
C ARG A 26 -1.37 -17.95 -57.60
N ALA A 27 -0.17 -17.49 -57.99
CA ALA A 27 1.15 -17.35 -57.35
C ALA A 27 2.10 -16.62 -58.34
N LEU A 28 3.12 -15.92 -57.80
CA LEU A 28 4.49 -15.66 -58.36
C LEU A 28 4.74 -15.02 -59.75
N ALA A 29 5.93 -14.39 -59.84
CA ALA A 29 6.76 -14.10 -61.04
C ALA A 29 6.36 -12.93 -61.98
N LEU A 30 7.26 -12.20 -62.66
CA LEU A 30 8.68 -11.81 -62.45
C LEU A 30 9.08 -10.74 -63.53
N GLY A 31 10.13 -9.91 -63.30
CA GLY A 31 10.75 -9.00 -64.32
C GLY A 31 10.77 -7.51 -63.87
N VAL A 32 11.87 -6.75 -63.74
CA VAL A 32 13.13 -6.56 -64.54
C VAL A 32 12.79 -5.95 -65.91
N ALA A 33 13.14 -4.71 -66.33
CA ALA A 33 14.32 -3.82 -66.12
C ALA A 33 13.92 -2.31 -66.36
N LEU A 34 14.73 -1.21 -66.33
CA LEU A 34 16.15 -0.90 -66.02
C LEU A 34 16.31 0.63 -65.64
N ALA A 35 17.56 1.13 -65.49
CA ALA A 35 18.15 2.48 -65.69
C ALA A 35 17.28 3.71 -66.11
N THR A 36 17.54 4.98 -65.76
CA THR A 36 18.72 5.76 -65.23
C THR A 36 18.15 7.05 -64.56
N ALA A 37 18.80 7.84 -63.70
CA ALA A 37 20.08 8.56 -63.88
C ALA A 37 20.63 9.12 -62.54
N LEU A 38 21.90 9.51 -62.52
CA LEU A 38 22.60 10.11 -61.37
C LEU A 38 22.49 11.65 -61.35
N THR A 39 22.22 12.23 -60.19
CA THR A 39 22.77 13.54 -59.78
C THR A 39 23.29 13.45 -58.35
N GLY A 40 24.46 14.04 -58.10
CA GLY A 40 25.22 13.80 -56.88
C GLY A 40 24.77 14.62 -55.68
N GLY A 41 24.82 14.01 -54.50
CA GLY A 41 24.87 14.70 -53.22
C GLY A 41 25.94 14.04 -52.36
N ILE A 42 27.00 14.77 -52.00
CA ILE A 42 27.95 14.32 -50.99
C ILE A 42 27.28 14.50 -49.64
N ALA A 43 26.50 13.49 -49.24
CA ALA A 43 26.01 13.41 -47.87
C ALA A 43 27.22 13.08 -46.98
N THR A 44 27.66 14.07 -46.20
CA THR A 44 28.54 13.80 -45.06
C THR A 44 27.84 12.79 -44.16
N ALA A 45 28.48 11.64 -43.97
CA ALA A 45 27.99 10.64 -43.02
C ALA A 45 28.12 11.22 -41.61
N ALA A 46 27.08 11.90 -41.14
CA ALA A 46 26.93 12.27 -39.75
C ALA A 46 27.06 10.98 -38.95
N GLY A 47 28.11 10.91 -38.12
CA GLY A 47 28.41 9.70 -37.37
C GLY A 47 27.18 9.29 -36.57
N ALA A 48 26.70 8.06 -36.79
CA ALA A 48 25.68 7.49 -35.95
C ALA A 48 26.23 7.46 -34.53
N THR A 49 25.77 8.40 -33.70
CA THR A 49 26.09 8.44 -32.28
C THR A 49 25.55 7.15 -31.68
N SER A 50 26.46 6.21 -31.40
CA SER A 50 26.13 5.03 -30.62
C SER A 50 25.44 5.51 -29.35
N SER A 51 24.17 5.13 -29.15
CA SER A 51 23.51 5.31 -27.87
C SER A 51 24.47 4.81 -26.78
N PRO A 52 24.75 5.60 -25.73
CA PRO A 52 25.74 5.20 -24.73
C PRO A 52 25.36 3.82 -24.22
N ALA A 53 26.31 2.89 -24.29
CA ALA A 53 26.06 1.49 -23.97
C ALA A 53 25.51 1.41 -22.55
N THR A 54 24.23 1.02 -22.42
CA THR A 54 23.61 0.85 -21.11
C THR A 54 24.38 -0.24 -20.39
N ASN A 55 25.06 0.13 -19.31
CA ASN A 55 25.78 -0.81 -18.49
C ASN A 55 24.76 -1.80 -17.92
N ALA A 56 24.79 -3.06 -18.35
CA ALA A 56 23.75 -4.03 -18.01
C ALA A 56 23.61 -4.27 -16.49
N THR A 57 24.62 -3.92 -15.70
CA THR A 57 24.60 -4.01 -14.23
C THR A 57 24.22 -2.71 -13.52
N GLN A 58 23.93 -1.63 -14.26
CA GLN A 58 23.49 -0.32 -13.78
C GLN A 58 22.30 0.14 -14.63
N PRO A 59 21.06 -0.12 -14.17
CA PRO A 59 19.85 0.16 -14.94
C PRO A 59 19.64 1.66 -15.14
N ASP A 60 18.98 2.01 -16.25
CA ASP A 60 18.29 3.29 -16.37
C ASP A 60 16.97 3.20 -15.58
N LEU A 61 16.96 3.79 -14.38
CA LEU A 61 15.81 3.84 -13.47
C LEU A 61 14.81 4.97 -13.81
N GLY A 62 14.99 5.65 -14.95
CA GLY A 62 14.13 6.76 -15.37
C GLY A 62 14.44 8.09 -14.66
N PRO A 63 13.80 9.19 -15.12
CA PRO A 63 14.11 10.55 -14.66
C PRO A 63 13.68 10.84 -13.22
N ASN A 64 12.75 10.05 -12.69
CA ASN A 64 12.12 10.24 -11.39
C ASN A 64 12.90 9.59 -10.23
N VAL A 65 14.08 9.03 -10.52
CA VAL A 65 14.97 8.40 -9.54
C VAL A 65 16.25 9.21 -9.46
N VAL A 66 16.52 9.77 -8.28
CA VAL A 66 17.76 10.48 -7.99
C VAL A 66 18.67 9.54 -7.20
N VAL A 67 19.87 9.27 -7.72
CA VAL A 67 20.88 8.45 -7.04
C VAL A 67 22.02 9.33 -6.55
N PHE A 68 22.08 9.57 -5.25
CA PHE A 68 23.14 10.34 -4.60
C PHE A 68 24.38 9.48 -4.37
N ASP A 69 25.56 10.07 -4.55
CA ASP A 69 26.87 9.47 -4.27
C ASP A 69 27.53 10.22 -3.11
N PRO A 70 28.23 9.55 -2.16
CA PRO A 70 28.88 10.24 -1.04
C PRO A 70 29.96 11.25 -1.48
N SER A 71 30.40 11.25 -2.75
CA SER A 71 31.28 12.32 -3.27
C SER A 71 30.53 13.62 -3.64
N MET A 72 29.19 13.65 -3.59
CA MET A 72 28.41 14.85 -3.91
C MET A 72 28.43 15.84 -2.73
N PRO A 73 28.60 17.16 -2.96
CA PRO A 73 28.52 18.16 -1.90
C PRO A 73 27.17 18.12 -1.19
N VAL A 74 27.16 18.21 0.15
CA VAL A 74 25.95 18.18 0.98
C VAL A 74 24.94 19.24 0.51
N SER A 75 25.41 20.45 0.18
CA SER A 75 24.58 21.54 -0.34
C SER A 75 23.89 21.22 -1.68
N GLN A 76 24.49 20.40 -2.55
CA GLN A 76 23.87 19.96 -3.80
C GLN A 76 22.78 18.91 -3.55
N ILE A 77 23.03 17.99 -2.61
CA ILE A 77 22.03 16.99 -2.19
C ILE A 77 20.85 17.71 -1.53
N GLN A 78 21.11 18.60 -0.58
CA GLN A 78 20.14 19.44 0.11
C GLN A 78 19.24 20.19 -0.88
N ALA A 79 19.84 20.94 -1.82
CA ALA A 79 19.09 21.67 -2.85
C ALA A 79 18.22 20.77 -3.74
N THR A 80 18.64 19.51 -3.97
CA THR A 80 17.87 18.54 -4.77
C THR A 80 16.68 17.99 -3.99
N VAL A 81 16.87 17.62 -2.71
CA VAL A 81 15.77 17.12 -1.87
C VAL A 81 14.78 18.23 -1.51
N ASP A 82 15.26 19.47 -1.30
CA ASP A 82 14.41 20.63 -1.06
C ASP A 82 13.52 20.96 -2.27
N ALA A 83 14.05 20.86 -3.49
CA ALA A 83 13.29 21.07 -4.71
C ALA A 83 12.19 20.03 -4.90
N ILE A 84 12.48 18.74 -4.67
CA ILE A 84 11.50 17.66 -4.75
C ILE A 84 10.45 17.78 -3.62
N ASN A 85 10.86 18.15 -2.41
CA ASN A 85 9.92 18.45 -1.34
C ASN A 85 9.02 19.65 -1.68
N ALA A 86 9.55 20.71 -2.30
CA ALA A 86 8.75 21.86 -2.72
C ALA A 86 7.71 21.52 -3.81
N GLU A 87 8.01 20.56 -4.70
CA GLU A 87 7.04 19.97 -5.63
C GLU A 87 5.99 19.12 -4.88
N GLN A 88 6.44 18.28 -3.95
CA GLN A 88 5.62 17.18 -3.41
C GLN A 88 4.94 17.45 -2.06
N ILE A 89 5.24 18.52 -1.32
CA ILE A 89 4.73 18.71 0.06
C ILE A 89 3.20 18.86 0.12
N ASP A 90 2.59 19.47 -0.91
CA ASP A 90 1.14 19.66 -1.03
C ASP A 90 0.52 18.86 -2.20
N ALA A 91 1.32 18.09 -2.93
CA ALA A 91 0.90 17.33 -4.11
C ALA A 91 0.14 16.02 -3.78
N GLU A 92 -0.73 16.06 -2.77
CA GLU A 92 -1.51 14.93 -2.28
C GLU A 92 -2.22 14.15 -3.39
N MET A 93 -2.95 14.86 -4.26
CA MET A 93 -3.67 14.28 -5.40
C MET A 93 -2.84 14.36 -6.69
N GLY A 94 -1.54 14.62 -6.59
CA GLY A 94 -0.62 14.79 -7.70
C GLY A 94 -0.16 13.49 -8.35
N THR A 95 0.38 13.60 -9.57
CA THR A 95 0.97 12.51 -10.34
C THR A 95 2.49 12.40 -10.20
N GLY A 96 3.14 13.37 -9.54
CA GLY A 96 4.55 13.31 -9.18
C GLY A 96 4.86 12.11 -8.29
N ARG A 97 5.97 11.44 -8.56
CA ARG A 97 6.44 10.19 -7.93
C ARG A 97 7.96 10.22 -7.91
N HIS A 98 8.61 10.07 -6.76
CA HIS A 98 10.07 10.20 -6.66
C HIS A 98 10.69 9.10 -5.80
N ALA A 99 11.91 8.68 -6.16
CA ALA A 99 12.77 7.89 -5.31
C ALA A 99 14.13 8.57 -5.11
N LEU A 100 14.48 8.85 -3.86
CA LEU A 100 15.71 9.46 -3.38
C LEU A 100 16.61 8.34 -2.84
N LEU A 101 17.55 7.88 -3.67
CA LEU A 101 18.35 6.70 -3.41
C LEU A 101 19.80 7.07 -3.05
N PHE A 102 20.29 6.58 -1.93
CA PHE A 102 21.62 6.90 -1.41
C PHE A 102 22.55 5.69 -1.55
N LYS A 103 23.67 5.85 -2.26
CA LYS A 103 24.71 4.81 -2.33
C LYS A 103 25.36 4.57 -0.96
N PRO A 104 26.01 3.40 -0.74
CA PRO A 104 26.85 3.18 0.44
C PRO A 104 27.85 4.33 0.66
N GLY A 105 27.88 4.87 1.88
CA GLY A 105 28.62 6.09 2.22
C GLY A 105 28.02 6.85 3.40
N ILE A 106 28.63 8.00 3.72
CA ILE A 106 28.19 8.93 4.77
C ILE A 106 27.80 10.25 4.11
N TYR A 107 26.66 10.82 4.51
CA TYR A 107 26.10 12.05 3.99
C TYR A 107 25.84 13.04 5.14
N GLY A 108 26.29 14.28 5.00
CA GLY A 108 26.27 15.27 6.09
C GLY A 108 27.45 15.14 7.05
N THR A 109 27.70 16.19 7.82
CA THR A 109 28.74 16.27 8.87
C THR A 109 28.15 16.90 10.14
N ASP A 110 28.88 16.90 11.25
CA ASP A 110 28.35 17.42 12.52
C ASP A 110 28.01 18.91 12.46
N THR A 111 28.76 19.68 11.65
CA THR A 111 28.55 21.11 11.41
C THR A 111 27.70 21.43 10.17
N GLU A 112 27.61 20.49 9.22
CA GLU A 112 26.80 20.60 8.01
C GLU A 112 25.92 19.33 7.85
N PRO A 113 24.90 19.12 8.69
CA PRO A 113 24.01 17.98 8.58
C PRO A 113 23.12 18.05 7.34
N LEU A 114 22.72 16.89 6.82
CA LEU A 114 21.76 16.79 5.72
C LEU A 114 20.32 16.74 6.30
N GLN A 115 19.52 17.76 6.01
CA GLN A 115 18.18 17.94 6.59
C GLN A 115 17.11 17.67 5.52
N ILE A 116 16.66 16.43 5.40
CA ILE A 116 15.71 16.01 4.35
C ILE A 116 14.28 16.23 4.86
N LYS A 117 13.42 16.86 4.03
CA LYS A 117 11.96 16.84 4.23
C LYS A 117 11.30 15.93 3.20
N VAL A 118 10.26 15.19 3.59
CA VAL A 118 9.63 14.18 2.73
C VAL A 118 8.16 14.52 2.48
N GLY A 119 7.87 14.99 1.26
CA GLY A 119 6.52 15.23 0.75
C GLY A 119 5.79 13.94 0.33
N TYR A 120 4.65 14.11 -0.32
CA TYR A 120 3.87 12.98 -0.87
C TYR A 120 4.66 12.19 -1.93
N TYR A 121 4.27 10.93 -2.11
CA TYR A 121 4.79 9.97 -3.08
C TYR A 121 6.32 9.91 -3.22
N THR A 122 7.01 10.08 -2.10
CA THR A 122 8.48 10.11 -2.06
C THR A 122 8.99 8.92 -1.26
N GLU A 123 9.82 8.09 -1.91
CA GLU A 123 10.62 7.06 -1.26
C GLU A 123 12.02 7.61 -0.98
N VAL A 124 12.52 7.44 0.24
CA VAL A 124 13.91 7.67 0.62
C VAL A 124 14.52 6.32 1.00
N ALA A 125 15.58 5.90 0.32
CA ALA A 125 16.18 4.60 0.61
C ALA A 125 17.71 4.56 0.47
N GLY A 126 18.37 3.80 1.35
CA GLY A 126 19.75 3.40 1.15
C GLY A 126 19.89 2.21 0.20
N LEU A 127 20.94 2.22 -0.62
CA LEU A 127 21.32 1.14 -1.55
C LEU A 127 22.37 0.19 -0.94
N GLY A 128 22.43 0.12 0.40
CA GLY A 128 23.29 -0.78 1.17
C GLY A 128 22.81 -2.23 1.17
N ALA A 129 23.72 -3.16 1.47
CA ALA A 129 23.35 -4.53 1.85
C ALA A 129 22.78 -4.56 3.29
N SER A 130 23.37 -3.74 4.15
CA SER A 130 22.95 -3.44 5.52
C SER A 130 22.49 -1.98 5.62
N PRO A 131 21.53 -1.64 6.50
CA PRO A 131 21.26 -0.23 6.82
C PRO A 131 22.45 0.50 7.42
N THR A 132 23.49 -0.20 7.89
CA THR A 132 24.75 0.42 8.34
C THR A 132 25.66 0.91 7.22
N ASP A 133 25.39 0.53 5.96
CA ASP A 133 26.26 0.88 4.83
C ASP A 133 26.00 2.30 4.31
N VAL A 134 24.83 2.88 4.64
CA VAL A 134 24.39 4.23 4.26
C VAL A 134 24.10 5.00 5.55
N VAL A 135 24.82 6.08 5.81
CA VAL A 135 24.62 6.94 7.00
C VAL A 135 24.19 8.32 6.56
N ILE A 136 23.02 8.76 7.01
CA ILE A 136 22.60 10.16 6.96
C ILE A 136 22.89 10.78 8.33
N ASN A 137 23.84 11.73 8.39
CA ASN A 137 24.09 12.55 9.57
C ASN A 137 23.28 13.84 9.44
N GLY A 138 22.17 13.92 10.18
CA GLY A 138 21.11 14.89 9.94
C GLY A 138 19.76 14.29 10.26
N LYS A 139 18.72 14.60 9.47
CA LYS A 139 17.32 14.26 9.78
C LYS A 139 16.52 13.96 8.50
N ILE A 140 15.43 13.20 8.62
CA ILE A 140 14.56 12.83 7.49
C ILE A 140 13.10 12.94 7.92
N GLU A 141 12.52 14.11 7.66
CA GLU A 141 11.38 14.58 8.44
C GLU A 141 10.08 14.78 7.66
N VAL A 142 8.98 14.59 8.39
CA VAL A 142 7.62 14.94 8.02
C VAL A 142 7.01 15.70 9.21
N TYR A 143 6.51 16.90 8.95
CA TYR A 143 5.82 17.75 9.92
C TYR A 143 4.31 17.78 9.68
N ASN A 144 3.56 18.35 10.62
CA ASN A 144 2.13 18.60 10.43
C ASN A 144 1.92 19.48 9.18
N ARG A 145 0.91 19.13 8.37
CA ARG A 145 0.48 19.94 7.23
C ARG A 145 -0.48 21.01 7.74
N CYS A 146 -0.09 22.27 7.60
CA CYS A 146 -0.91 23.43 7.94
C CYS A 146 -1.63 23.93 6.70
N LEU A 147 -2.92 23.63 6.56
CA LEU A 147 -3.73 24.10 5.44
C LEU A 147 -4.39 25.45 5.77
N ASP A 148 -4.25 26.41 4.84
CA ASP A 148 -4.84 27.75 4.95
C ASP A 148 -6.35 27.71 5.20
N HIS A 149 -6.86 28.78 5.82
CA HIS A 149 -8.24 28.95 6.30
C HIS A 149 -8.67 28.09 7.51
N GLY A 150 -7.87 27.10 7.93
CA GLY A 150 -8.13 26.32 9.15
C GLY A 150 -7.42 26.81 10.43
N GLY A 151 -6.56 27.83 10.32
CA GLY A 151 -5.73 28.32 11.42
C GLY A 151 -4.74 27.26 11.96
N THR A 152 -4.17 27.50 13.14
CA THR A 152 -3.33 26.50 13.83
C THR A 152 -4.09 25.22 14.14
N THR A 153 -5.41 25.30 14.31
CA THR A 153 -6.31 24.16 14.52
C THR A 153 -6.38 23.16 13.35
N ASN A 154 -5.87 23.53 12.16
CA ASN A 154 -5.74 22.63 11.00
C ASN A 154 -4.29 22.37 10.60
N CYS A 155 -3.36 22.44 11.57
CA CYS A 155 -2.00 21.96 11.44
C CYS A 155 -1.92 20.51 11.96
N LEU A 156 -2.17 19.53 11.09
CA LEU A 156 -2.33 18.12 11.46
C LEU A 156 -1.53 17.20 10.52
N ALA A 157 -1.25 15.98 10.96
CA ALA A 157 -0.64 14.94 10.15
C ALA A 157 -1.66 13.92 9.59
N LEU A 158 -2.97 14.12 9.81
CA LEU A 158 -4.05 13.22 9.39
C LEU A 158 -4.03 12.86 7.89
N VAL A 159 -3.52 13.74 7.02
CA VAL A 159 -3.39 13.50 5.57
C VAL A 159 -1.96 13.22 5.11
N ASN A 160 -0.99 13.01 6.01
CA ASN A 160 0.40 12.79 5.63
C ASN A 160 0.66 11.35 5.13
N PHE A 161 0.10 11.03 3.97
CA PHE A 161 0.12 9.72 3.31
C PHE A 161 1.29 9.50 2.35
N TRP A 162 1.42 8.26 1.87
CA TRP A 162 2.20 7.86 0.69
C TRP A 162 3.67 8.32 0.72
N ARG A 163 4.43 7.95 1.76
CA ARG A 163 5.88 8.21 1.83
C ARG A 163 6.62 7.11 2.59
N THR A 164 7.82 6.75 2.17
CA THR A 164 8.55 5.61 2.75
C THR A 164 10.02 5.93 2.99
N LEU A 165 10.57 5.39 4.08
CA LEU A 165 11.96 5.55 4.49
C LEU A 165 12.56 4.17 4.78
N SER A 166 13.67 3.80 4.11
CA SER A 166 14.25 2.46 4.30
C SER A 166 15.75 2.27 4.13
N ASN A 167 16.25 1.17 4.70
CA ASN A 167 17.59 0.59 4.47
C ASN A 167 18.77 1.56 4.67
N LEU A 168 18.72 2.38 5.72
CA LEU A 168 19.79 3.32 6.08
C LEU A 168 19.92 3.52 7.60
N THR A 169 21.04 4.11 8.00
CA THR A 169 21.31 4.61 9.34
C THR A 169 20.99 6.09 9.36
N LEU A 170 20.10 6.49 10.26
CA LEU A 170 19.81 7.89 10.53
C LEU A 170 20.51 8.27 11.84
N ASN A 171 21.63 8.98 11.73
CA ASN A 171 22.29 9.57 12.88
C ASN A 171 21.74 10.97 13.09
N ILE A 172 20.79 11.09 14.02
CA ILE A 172 19.99 12.30 14.23
C ILE A 172 20.92 13.44 14.65
N ASN A 173 20.99 14.48 13.82
CA ASN A 173 21.70 15.71 14.10
C ASN A 173 20.81 16.93 13.84
N GLY A 174 20.34 17.56 14.92
CA GLY A 174 19.52 18.77 14.90
C GLY A 174 20.28 20.09 14.73
N ALA A 175 21.59 20.07 14.46
CA ALA A 175 22.35 21.30 14.26
C ALA A 175 21.77 22.14 13.10
N GLY A 176 21.60 23.44 13.35
CA GLY A 176 20.96 24.38 12.42
C GLY A 176 19.44 24.44 12.48
N GLN A 177 18.76 23.59 13.27
CA GLN A 177 17.32 23.67 13.47
C GLN A 177 16.92 24.52 14.69
N ASP A 178 15.62 24.85 14.79
CA ASP A 178 15.07 25.51 15.98
C ASP A 178 15.16 24.60 17.23
N GLY A 179 15.13 25.20 18.42
CA GLY A 179 15.35 24.48 19.67
C GLY A 179 14.31 23.40 20.00
N CYS A 180 13.12 23.45 19.39
CA CYS A 180 12.13 22.38 19.52
C CYS A 180 12.43 21.26 18.53
N ARG A 181 12.56 21.60 17.23
CA ARG A 181 12.81 20.62 16.17
C ARG A 181 14.15 19.91 16.29
N ALA A 182 15.17 20.54 16.91
CA ALA A 182 16.44 19.89 17.21
C ALA A 182 16.36 18.70 18.21
N SER A 183 15.24 18.50 18.92
CA SER A 183 15.13 17.52 20.02
C SER A 183 14.86 16.06 19.61
N ALA A 184 14.34 15.84 18.41
CA ALA A 184 13.98 14.52 17.87
C ALA A 184 13.99 14.56 16.33
N ASP A 185 14.06 13.42 15.67
CA ASP A 185 13.64 13.29 14.27
C ASP A 185 12.11 13.17 14.19
N PHE A 186 11.47 13.91 13.31
CA PHE A 186 10.01 14.03 13.26
C PHE A 186 9.44 13.29 12.06
N TRP A 187 8.66 12.25 12.31
CA TRP A 187 7.94 11.47 11.30
C TRP A 187 6.43 11.54 11.58
N ALA A 188 5.87 12.75 11.49
CA ALA A 188 4.45 13.02 11.72
C ALA A 188 3.61 12.61 10.49
N VAL A 189 3.06 11.39 10.51
CA VAL A 189 2.48 10.72 9.34
C VAL A 189 1.14 10.04 9.63
N SER A 190 0.44 9.63 8.57
CA SER A 190 -0.77 8.79 8.64
C SER A 190 -0.63 7.49 7.80
N GLN A 191 -1.68 6.99 7.15
CA GLN A 191 -1.69 5.70 6.45
C GLN A 191 -0.79 5.64 5.19
N ALA A 192 -0.48 4.42 4.75
CA ALA A 192 0.41 4.11 3.60
C ALA A 192 1.81 4.74 3.67
N VAL A 193 2.38 4.74 4.87
CA VAL A 193 3.76 5.15 5.14
C VAL A 193 4.51 4.03 5.83
N SER A 194 5.79 3.83 5.51
CA SER A 194 6.58 2.77 6.12
C SER A 194 7.99 3.23 6.48
N MET A 195 8.40 2.95 7.71
CA MET A 195 9.80 2.96 8.14
C MET A 195 10.28 1.52 8.21
N ARG A 196 11.16 1.12 7.29
CA ARG A 196 11.61 -0.28 7.17
C ARG A 196 13.12 -0.38 7.20
N ARG A 197 13.67 -1.31 7.99
CA ARG A 197 15.11 -1.61 7.94
C ARG A 197 15.96 -0.37 8.24
N LEU A 198 15.71 0.30 9.36
CA LEU A 198 16.47 1.48 9.77
C LEU A 198 17.35 1.20 10.99
N ASN A 199 18.41 1.98 11.13
CA ASN A 199 19.21 2.07 12.34
C ASN A 199 19.24 3.53 12.80
N ILE A 200 18.38 3.89 13.75
CA ILE A 200 18.17 5.27 14.19
C ILE A 200 19.00 5.51 15.47
N THR A 201 19.93 6.46 15.40
CA THR A 201 20.89 6.82 16.45
C THR A 201 20.93 8.33 16.66
N GLY A 202 21.69 8.81 17.65
CA GLY A 202 21.90 10.25 17.88
C GLY A 202 20.77 10.98 18.64
N GLY A 203 19.53 10.47 18.60
CA GLY A 203 18.39 11.11 19.27
C GLY A 203 17.14 10.23 19.36
N ASN A 204 16.01 10.86 19.66
CA ASN A 204 14.70 10.23 19.71
C ASN A 204 14.01 10.29 18.34
N LEU A 205 13.13 9.32 18.05
CA LEU A 205 12.18 9.37 16.94
C LEU A 205 10.82 9.84 17.47
N SER A 206 10.24 10.88 16.88
CA SER A 206 8.88 11.34 17.19
C SER A 206 7.93 11.04 16.06
N LEU A 207 6.82 10.40 16.38
CA LEU A 207 5.75 10.07 15.44
C LEU A 207 4.67 11.17 15.38
N MET A 208 4.80 12.23 16.19
CA MET A 208 4.02 13.46 16.10
C MET A 208 4.92 14.69 15.92
N ASP A 209 4.40 15.74 15.28
CA ASP A 209 5.02 17.07 15.29
C ASP A 209 4.48 17.90 16.45
N TYR A 210 5.14 17.74 17.60
CA TYR A 210 4.84 18.51 18.81
C TYR A 210 5.38 19.95 18.80
N CYS A 211 6.12 20.35 17.76
CA CYS A 211 6.67 21.68 17.60
C CYS A 211 5.77 22.63 16.79
N THR A 212 4.64 22.11 16.31
CA THR A 212 3.57 22.87 15.67
C THR A 212 2.37 22.93 16.60
N ASP A 213 1.63 24.05 16.61
CA ASP A 213 0.51 24.25 17.56
C ASP A 213 -0.59 23.16 17.46
N GLY A 214 -1.32 22.97 18.56
CA GLY A 214 -2.35 21.94 18.71
C GLY A 214 -3.52 22.05 17.72
N PRO A 215 -4.22 20.93 17.43
CA PRO A 215 -4.24 19.68 18.21
C PRO A 215 -3.30 18.54 17.75
N GLN A 216 -2.44 18.75 16.75
CA GLN A 216 -1.37 17.80 16.36
C GLN A 216 -1.82 16.37 15.99
N PHE A 217 -3.09 16.13 15.60
CA PHE A 217 -3.60 14.78 15.31
C PHE A 217 -2.85 14.07 14.19
N ALA A 218 -2.64 12.76 14.34
CA ALA A 218 -1.96 11.89 13.39
C ALA A 218 -2.54 10.46 13.45
N SER A 219 -2.63 9.79 12.30
CA SER A 219 -3.31 8.49 12.13
C SER A 219 -2.42 7.44 11.44
N GLY A 220 -1.18 7.33 11.92
CA GLY A 220 -0.21 6.35 11.46
C GLY A 220 -0.57 4.91 11.86
N GLY A 221 0.30 3.93 11.65
CA GLY A 221 1.57 4.00 10.95
C GLY A 221 2.33 2.69 11.15
N TYR A 222 3.45 2.54 10.46
CA TYR A 222 4.11 1.24 10.34
C TYR A 222 5.64 1.31 10.45
N ILE A 223 6.20 0.52 11.37
CA ILE A 223 7.65 0.30 11.54
C ILE A 223 7.97 -1.20 11.44
N ALA A 224 8.98 -1.58 10.65
CA ALA A 224 9.50 -2.95 10.58
C ALA A 224 11.03 -3.03 10.46
N ASP A 225 11.63 -4.15 10.89
CA ASP A 225 13.07 -4.47 10.73
C ASP A 225 14.01 -3.38 11.29
N THR A 226 13.54 -2.56 12.23
CA THR A 226 14.18 -1.29 12.59
C THR A 226 14.75 -1.31 13.99
N LYS A 227 15.96 -0.77 14.14
CA LYS A 227 16.56 -0.46 15.44
C LYS A 227 16.43 1.03 15.71
N SER A 228 15.97 1.41 16.90
CA SER A 228 15.83 2.81 17.32
C SER A 228 16.13 2.99 18.80
N GLY A 229 16.36 4.24 19.20
CA GLY A 229 16.37 4.66 20.59
C GLY A 229 14.96 4.69 21.19
N PHE A 230 14.63 5.77 21.90
CA PHE A 230 13.30 5.99 22.42
C PHE A 230 12.37 6.54 21.33
N ILE A 231 11.15 6.00 21.24
CA ILE A 231 10.12 6.44 20.28
C ILE A 231 9.01 7.18 21.02
N ILE A 232 8.71 8.39 20.55
CA ILE A 232 7.62 9.23 21.03
C ILE A 232 6.40 9.00 20.14
N ASN A 233 5.40 8.26 20.63
CA ASN A 233 4.09 8.11 19.97
C ASN A 233 3.36 9.46 19.90
N GLY A 234 3.30 10.14 21.05
CA GLY A 234 2.60 11.41 21.16
C GLY A 234 1.11 11.26 20.85
N SER A 235 0.61 12.12 19.96
CA SER A 235 -0.78 12.19 19.48
C SER A 235 -1.18 11.11 18.47
N GLN A 236 -0.27 10.22 18.05
CA GLN A 236 -0.60 9.12 17.13
C GLN A 236 -1.71 8.23 17.69
N GLN A 237 -2.83 8.19 16.97
CA GLN A 237 -4.04 7.44 17.34
C GLN A 237 -3.74 5.94 17.50
N GLN A 238 -3.04 5.36 16.53
CA GLN A 238 -2.64 3.95 16.50
C GLN A 238 -1.28 3.78 15.83
N TRP A 239 -0.65 2.62 16.00
CA TRP A 239 0.60 2.26 15.32
C TRP A 239 0.88 0.75 15.32
N LEU A 240 1.52 0.21 14.29
CA LEU A 240 2.16 -1.12 14.32
C LEU A 240 3.69 -1.00 14.26
N THR A 241 4.37 -1.56 15.25
CA THR A 241 5.81 -1.84 15.19
C THR A 241 6.03 -3.35 15.19
N ARG A 242 6.77 -3.90 14.21
CA ARG A 242 7.14 -5.33 14.20
C ARG A 242 8.63 -5.59 13.98
N ASN A 243 9.13 -6.76 14.40
CA ASN A 243 10.51 -7.24 14.18
C ASN A 243 11.58 -6.15 14.40
N SER A 244 11.49 -5.44 15.52
CA SER A 244 12.28 -4.23 15.77
C SER A 244 12.98 -4.28 17.13
N ASP A 245 13.94 -3.41 17.35
CA ASP A 245 14.71 -3.27 18.60
C ASP A 245 14.66 -1.81 19.04
N ILE A 246 13.91 -1.51 20.10
CA ILE A 246 13.62 -0.15 20.56
C ILE A 246 14.12 0.07 21.99
N GLY A 247 14.64 1.26 22.28
CA GLY A 247 15.03 1.67 23.63
C GLY A 247 13.86 1.99 24.56
N GLY A 248 12.67 2.24 24.00
CA GLY A 248 11.43 2.45 24.74
C GLY A 248 10.35 3.15 23.91
N TRP A 249 9.17 3.33 24.50
CA TRP A 249 7.98 3.91 23.86
C TRP A 249 7.24 4.82 24.85
N SER A 250 6.75 5.98 24.40
CA SER A 250 6.24 7.02 25.31
C SER A 250 4.84 6.78 25.89
N ASN A 251 3.86 6.47 25.05
CA ASN A 251 2.44 6.39 25.40
C ASN A 251 1.66 5.63 24.30
N GLY A 252 0.39 5.30 24.56
CA GLY A 252 -0.58 4.91 23.53
C GLY A 252 -1.80 5.83 23.59
N VAL A 253 -2.45 6.07 22.46
CA VAL A 253 -3.69 6.86 22.38
C VAL A 253 -4.91 5.95 22.31
N TRP A 254 -5.06 5.16 21.24
CA TRP A 254 -6.16 4.20 21.11
C TRP A 254 -5.71 2.76 20.83
N ASN A 255 -4.70 2.52 19.98
CA ASN A 255 -4.25 1.16 19.62
C ASN A 255 -2.77 1.10 19.19
N ALA A 256 -1.85 0.89 20.14
CA ALA A 256 -0.42 0.73 19.83
C ALA A 256 -0.02 -0.75 19.92
N VAL A 257 0.33 -1.34 18.76
CA VAL A 257 0.58 -2.78 18.59
C VAL A 257 2.06 -3.06 18.35
N PHE A 258 2.58 -4.06 19.05
CA PHE A 258 3.95 -4.54 18.95
C PHE A 258 3.96 -6.04 18.63
N SER A 259 4.76 -6.46 17.64
CA SER A 259 4.87 -7.89 17.28
C SER A 259 6.32 -8.29 17.03
N GLY A 260 6.86 -9.19 17.84
CA GLY A 260 8.28 -9.56 17.74
C GLY A 260 9.24 -8.39 18.01
N VAL A 261 8.87 -7.45 18.88
CA VAL A 261 9.67 -6.26 19.19
C VAL A 261 10.47 -6.47 20.47
N VAL A 262 11.79 -6.27 20.40
CA VAL A 262 12.67 -6.17 21.56
C VAL A 262 12.52 -4.76 22.15
N GLY A 263 12.26 -4.66 23.46
CA GLY A 263 12.04 -3.39 24.15
C GLY A 263 10.61 -2.82 24.08
N ALA A 264 9.65 -3.56 23.50
CA ALA A 264 8.24 -3.17 23.55
C ALA A 264 7.68 -3.18 24.98
N PRO A 265 6.72 -2.29 25.29
CA PRO A 265 5.99 -2.31 26.57
C PRO A 265 5.10 -3.56 26.69
N THR A 266 4.79 -3.97 27.91
CA THR A 266 3.84 -5.07 28.17
C THR A 266 2.40 -4.60 28.01
N ASP A 267 1.52 -5.48 27.54
CA ASP A 267 0.08 -5.27 27.41
C ASP A 267 -0.74 -5.67 28.66
N ALA A 268 -0.08 -6.11 29.73
CA ALA A 268 -0.71 -6.56 30.99
C ALA A 268 -1.59 -5.50 31.70
N ALA A 269 -1.58 -4.24 31.26
CA ALA A 269 -2.41 -3.15 31.76
C ALA A 269 -3.50 -2.68 30.76
N PHE A 270 -3.68 -3.36 29.63
CA PHE A 270 -4.71 -3.03 28.64
C PHE A 270 -6.10 -2.95 29.31
N PRO A 271 -6.92 -1.92 29.04
CA PRO A 271 -6.78 -0.93 27.96
C PRO A 271 -6.03 0.36 28.32
N ASN A 272 -5.39 0.48 29.49
CA ASN A 272 -4.72 1.73 29.89
C ASN A 272 -3.32 1.49 30.49
N PRO A 273 -2.23 1.68 29.72
CA PRO A 273 -2.19 2.12 28.31
C PRO A 273 -2.73 1.06 27.32
N PRO A 274 -3.23 1.47 26.13
CA PRO A 274 -3.79 0.57 25.13
C PRO A 274 -2.70 -0.08 24.26
N TYR A 275 -1.86 -0.89 24.91
CA TYR A 275 -0.82 -1.68 24.23
C TYR A 275 -1.29 -3.09 23.93
N THR A 276 -0.92 -3.62 22.76
CA THR A 276 -1.06 -5.04 22.41
C THR A 276 0.31 -5.57 22.03
N THR A 277 0.83 -6.58 22.74
CA THR A 277 2.24 -6.97 22.60
C THR A 277 2.38 -8.47 22.39
N LEU A 278 2.72 -8.86 21.17
CA LEU A 278 3.03 -10.23 20.79
C LEU A 278 4.54 -10.47 20.86
N ASP A 279 4.97 -11.51 21.57
CA ASP A 279 6.39 -11.85 21.75
C ASP A 279 7.13 -12.16 20.42
N ALA A 280 6.40 -12.56 19.38
CA ALA A 280 6.93 -12.87 18.06
C ALA A 280 5.92 -12.50 16.97
N THR A 281 6.41 -12.12 15.78
CA THR A 281 5.54 -11.99 14.60
C THR A 281 5.24 -13.39 14.05
N PRO A 282 3.98 -13.83 13.94
CA PRO A 282 3.65 -15.21 13.58
C PRO A 282 4.23 -15.64 12.22
N VAL A 283 4.06 -14.80 11.20
CA VAL A 283 4.65 -14.94 9.87
C VAL A 283 5.12 -13.57 9.40
N SER A 284 6.34 -13.50 8.85
CA SER A 284 6.91 -12.25 8.32
C SER A 284 7.85 -12.50 7.16
N ARG A 285 7.94 -11.58 6.21
CA ARG A 285 9.02 -11.48 5.24
C ARG A 285 9.34 -10.00 5.07
N GLU A 286 10.60 -9.62 5.20
CA GLU A 286 10.97 -8.23 5.00
C GLU A 286 10.90 -7.84 3.52
N LYS A 287 10.50 -6.60 3.23
CA LYS A 287 10.29 -6.09 1.87
C LYS A 287 11.57 -6.28 1.02
N PRO A 288 11.50 -6.79 -0.21
CA PRO A 288 12.61 -6.74 -1.14
C PRO A 288 13.09 -5.30 -1.37
N PHE A 289 14.40 -5.11 -1.50
CA PHE A 289 15.00 -3.78 -1.65
C PHE A 289 16.08 -3.78 -2.73
N LEU A 290 16.22 -2.64 -3.42
CA LEU A 290 17.30 -2.41 -4.38
C LEU A 290 18.60 -2.10 -3.62
N PHE A 291 19.71 -2.74 -4.00
CA PHE A 291 21.01 -2.46 -3.42
C PHE A 291 22.15 -2.58 -4.45
N ILE A 292 23.31 -2.01 -4.10
CA ILE A 292 24.53 -2.09 -4.88
C ILE A 292 25.50 -3.04 -4.19
N ASP A 293 26.01 -4.05 -4.91
CA ASP A 293 27.02 -4.96 -4.36
C ASP A 293 28.42 -4.33 -4.31
N GLY A 294 29.36 -4.98 -3.62
CA GLY A 294 30.76 -4.53 -3.54
C GLY A 294 31.54 -4.51 -4.87
N ARG A 295 30.89 -4.77 -6.01
CA ARG A 295 31.43 -4.60 -7.37
C ARG A 295 30.72 -3.48 -8.15
N GLY A 296 29.87 -2.69 -7.50
CA GLY A 296 29.12 -1.58 -8.12
C GLY A 296 27.95 -2.03 -8.99
N ARG A 297 27.45 -3.26 -8.81
CA ARG A 297 26.33 -3.83 -9.59
C ARG A 297 25.03 -3.72 -8.81
N TYR A 298 23.96 -3.30 -9.48
CA TYR A 298 22.63 -3.29 -8.90
C TYR A 298 22.05 -4.72 -8.81
N ASN A 299 21.38 -4.98 -7.70
CA ASN A 299 20.67 -6.22 -7.41
C ASN A 299 19.40 -5.86 -6.61
N VAL A 300 18.40 -6.73 -6.64
CA VAL A 300 17.31 -6.70 -5.66
C VAL A 300 17.59 -7.79 -4.63
N TYR A 301 17.66 -7.44 -3.35
CA TYR A 301 17.73 -8.41 -2.28
C TYR A 301 16.32 -8.92 -1.95
N VAL A 302 16.18 -10.23 -1.80
CA VAL A 302 14.91 -10.91 -1.52
C VAL A 302 15.04 -11.66 -0.19
N PRO A 303 14.54 -11.07 0.92
CA PRO A 303 14.51 -11.73 2.22
C PRO A 303 13.67 -13.01 2.21
N THR A 304 14.12 -14.02 2.96
CA THR A 304 13.39 -15.26 3.20
C THR A 304 12.23 -15.00 4.15
N ALA A 305 11.11 -15.72 3.98
CA ALA A 305 10.04 -15.70 4.97
C ALA A 305 10.50 -16.36 6.28
N GLN A 306 9.96 -15.90 7.39
CA GLN A 306 10.24 -16.37 8.74
C GLN A 306 8.92 -16.58 9.47
N GLN A 307 8.92 -17.53 10.41
CA GLN A 307 7.83 -17.74 11.36
C GLN A 307 8.34 -17.44 12.76
N ASN A 308 7.47 -16.88 13.61
CA ASN A 308 7.80 -16.52 15.00
C ASN A 308 9.07 -15.66 15.10
N SER A 309 9.19 -14.65 14.25
CA SER A 309 10.35 -13.75 14.18
C SER A 309 10.31 -12.70 15.30
N ARG A 310 11.51 -12.26 15.74
CA ARG A 310 11.68 -11.25 16.79
C ARG A 310 12.98 -10.47 16.60
N GLY A 311 12.92 -9.16 16.78
CA GLY A 311 14.04 -8.24 16.58
C GLY A 311 14.43 -8.07 15.11
N VAL A 312 15.44 -7.24 14.86
CA VAL A 312 15.87 -6.91 13.49
C VAL A 312 16.61 -8.07 12.82
N THR A 313 16.31 -8.30 11.54
CA THR A 313 16.85 -9.43 10.77
C THR A 313 18.33 -9.27 10.41
N TRP A 314 18.85 -8.04 10.45
CA TRP A 314 20.24 -7.69 10.12
C TRP A 314 21.17 -7.67 11.36
N ALA A 315 20.68 -8.00 12.56
CA ALA A 315 21.46 -7.97 13.80
C ALA A 315 22.70 -8.90 13.80
N LYS A 316 22.74 -9.90 12.91
CA LYS A 316 23.82 -10.90 12.80
C LYS A 316 24.53 -10.84 11.44
N GLY A 317 24.45 -9.71 10.74
CA GLY A 317 24.99 -9.52 9.39
C GLY A 317 23.89 -9.43 8.34
N MET A 318 24.15 -9.89 7.12
CA MET A 318 23.16 -9.86 6.05
C MET A 318 21.88 -10.63 6.44
N THR A 319 20.72 -10.00 6.26
CA THR A 319 19.41 -10.60 6.48
C THR A 319 19.26 -11.92 5.71
N PRO A 320 18.70 -12.99 6.29
CA PRO A 320 18.48 -14.24 5.56
C PRO A 320 17.67 -14.02 4.28
N GLY A 321 18.23 -14.40 3.12
CA GLY A 321 17.68 -14.11 1.81
C GLY A 321 18.65 -14.42 0.68
N HIS A 322 18.36 -13.92 -0.52
CA HIS A 322 19.24 -14.04 -1.69
C HIS A 322 19.19 -12.77 -2.54
N ALA A 323 20.27 -12.50 -3.27
CA ALA A 323 20.33 -11.41 -4.23
C ALA A 323 19.91 -11.90 -5.62
N VAL A 324 19.02 -11.15 -6.28
CA VAL A 324 18.64 -11.34 -7.68
C VAL A 324 19.28 -10.22 -8.51
N PRO A 325 20.11 -10.53 -9.52
CA PRO A 325 20.74 -9.52 -10.37
C PRO A 325 19.71 -8.63 -11.06
N ILE A 326 20.01 -7.33 -11.20
CA ILE A 326 19.13 -6.39 -11.91
C ILE A 326 18.90 -6.81 -13.38
N THR A 327 19.84 -7.55 -13.98
CA THR A 327 19.72 -8.12 -15.32
C THR A 327 18.57 -9.12 -15.47
N ASP A 328 18.01 -9.62 -14.37
CA ASP A 328 16.86 -10.54 -14.36
C ASP A 328 15.52 -9.84 -14.13
N PHE A 329 15.55 -8.52 -13.94
CA PHE A 329 14.37 -7.66 -13.93
C PHE A 329 14.15 -7.04 -15.32
N PHE A 330 12.88 -6.83 -15.66
CA PHE A 330 12.49 -5.81 -16.61
C PHE A 330 12.23 -4.53 -15.82
N VAL A 331 13.02 -3.49 -16.10
CA VAL A 331 12.84 -2.16 -15.53
C VAL A 331 11.74 -1.48 -16.34
N VAL A 332 10.55 -1.43 -15.75
CA VAL A 332 9.32 -0.95 -16.39
C VAL A 332 9.22 0.55 -16.22
N LYS A 333 8.86 1.25 -17.30
CA LYS A 333 8.56 2.68 -17.32
C LYS A 333 7.08 2.92 -17.64
N PRO A 334 6.48 4.07 -17.27
CA PRO A 334 5.09 4.39 -17.60
C PRO A 334 4.69 4.26 -19.08
N SER A 335 5.65 4.38 -20.00
CA SER A 335 5.45 4.21 -21.44
C SER A 335 5.47 2.76 -21.94
N ASP A 336 5.83 1.78 -21.10
CA ASP A 336 5.83 0.37 -21.47
C ASP A 336 4.43 -0.22 -21.50
N SER A 337 3.99 -0.69 -22.67
CA SER A 337 2.70 -1.35 -22.80
C SER A 337 2.59 -2.59 -21.90
N VAL A 338 1.42 -2.85 -21.33
CA VAL A 338 1.14 -4.08 -20.55
C VAL A 338 1.45 -5.37 -21.33
N GLN A 339 1.39 -5.33 -22.67
CA GLN A 339 1.81 -6.46 -23.50
C GLN A 339 3.33 -6.70 -23.43
N ALA A 340 4.14 -5.65 -23.43
CA ALA A 340 5.59 -5.77 -23.22
C ALA A 340 5.89 -6.32 -21.82
N ILE A 341 5.23 -5.79 -20.77
CA ILE A 341 5.35 -6.28 -19.39
C ILE A 341 5.05 -7.78 -19.29
N ASN A 342 3.89 -8.22 -19.78
CA ASN A 342 3.49 -9.62 -19.77
C ASN A 342 4.40 -10.52 -20.62
N ASN A 343 4.95 -10.02 -21.73
CA ASN A 343 5.94 -10.75 -22.52
C ASN A 343 7.25 -10.98 -21.75
N GLN A 344 7.66 -10.04 -20.90
CA GLN A 344 8.88 -10.18 -20.08
C GLN A 344 8.66 -11.13 -18.89
N LEU A 345 7.50 -11.06 -18.23
CA LEU A 345 7.07 -12.04 -17.23
C LEU A 345 7.09 -13.47 -17.80
N ALA A 346 6.54 -13.66 -19.01
CA ALA A 346 6.52 -14.94 -19.72
C ALA A 346 7.93 -15.44 -20.14
N ARG A 347 8.91 -14.53 -20.28
CA ARG A 347 10.32 -14.86 -20.53
C ARG A 347 11.14 -15.13 -19.27
N GLY A 348 10.50 -15.16 -18.09
CA GLY A 348 11.18 -15.43 -16.83
C GLY A 348 11.71 -14.20 -16.10
N ARG A 349 11.44 -12.98 -16.57
CA ARG A 349 11.86 -11.75 -15.86
C ARG A 349 11.02 -11.50 -14.61
N ASN A 350 11.62 -10.83 -13.63
CA ASN A 350 10.93 -10.08 -12.57
C ASN A 350 10.58 -8.66 -13.08
N LEU A 351 9.85 -7.87 -12.31
CA LEU A 351 9.50 -6.49 -12.65
C LEU A 351 10.05 -5.50 -11.60
N LEU A 352 10.69 -4.43 -12.07
CA LEU A 352 11.03 -3.26 -11.26
C LEU A 352 10.33 -2.05 -11.88
N LEU A 353 9.29 -1.52 -11.25
CA LEU A 353 8.53 -0.38 -11.75
C LEU A 353 9.19 0.90 -11.25
N THR A 354 9.61 1.78 -12.17
CA THR A 354 10.16 3.09 -11.81
C THR A 354 9.05 4.03 -11.28
N PRO A 355 9.36 5.11 -10.54
CA PRO A 355 8.34 6.00 -10.00
C PRO A 355 7.51 6.64 -11.12
N GLY A 356 6.18 6.46 -11.07
CA GLY A 356 5.24 7.00 -12.06
C GLY A 356 3.85 6.37 -11.94
N VAL A 357 2.93 6.84 -12.79
CA VAL A 357 1.56 6.33 -12.93
C VAL A 357 1.46 5.55 -14.25
N TYR A 358 0.82 4.37 -14.22
CA TYR A 358 0.80 3.39 -15.30
C TYR A 358 -0.64 3.03 -15.66
N ASP A 359 -1.06 3.29 -16.90
CA ASP A 359 -2.40 2.93 -17.39
C ASP A 359 -2.50 1.44 -17.72
N VAL A 360 -3.37 0.72 -17.01
CA VAL A 360 -3.51 -0.73 -17.09
C VAL A 360 -4.87 -1.14 -17.68
N ALA A 361 -4.96 -1.13 -19.01
CA ALA A 361 -6.17 -1.52 -19.77
C ALA A 361 -6.40 -3.04 -19.91
N LYS A 362 -5.54 -3.86 -19.31
CA LYS A 362 -5.65 -5.33 -19.21
C LYS A 362 -4.70 -5.82 -18.12
N SER A 363 -4.97 -6.95 -17.50
CA SER A 363 -4.15 -7.42 -16.36
C SER A 363 -2.68 -7.62 -16.71
N ILE A 364 -1.81 -7.09 -15.85
CA ILE A 364 -0.47 -7.64 -15.64
C ILE A 364 -0.68 -9.00 -14.94
N ALA A 365 -0.11 -10.07 -15.51
CA ALA A 365 -0.43 -11.44 -15.13
C ALA A 365 0.82 -12.20 -14.68
N VAL A 366 1.03 -12.25 -13.37
CA VAL A 366 2.14 -12.96 -12.73
C VAL A 366 1.79 -14.44 -12.60
N LYS A 367 2.44 -15.28 -13.41
CA LYS A 367 2.12 -16.73 -13.53
C LYS A 367 3.25 -17.66 -13.11
N ARG A 368 4.39 -17.12 -12.68
CA ARG A 368 5.60 -17.88 -12.34
C ARG A 368 5.86 -17.76 -10.84
N ALA A 369 6.09 -18.88 -10.18
CA ALA A 369 6.51 -18.91 -8.77
C ALA A 369 7.77 -18.05 -8.55
N ASN A 370 7.93 -17.50 -7.35
CA ASN A 370 9.07 -16.66 -6.97
C ASN A 370 9.27 -15.41 -7.85
N THR A 371 8.21 -14.92 -8.53
CA THR A 371 8.31 -13.66 -9.28
C THR A 371 8.27 -12.49 -8.31
N VAL A 372 9.25 -11.58 -8.43
CA VAL A 372 9.26 -10.30 -7.72
C VAL A 372 8.68 -9.21 -8.63
N VAL A 373 7.75 -8.43 -8.09
CA VAL A 373 7.26 -7.17 -8.67
C VAL A 373 7.50 -6.09 -7.61
N LEU A 374 8.54 -5.30 -7.80
CA LEU A 374 8.95 -4.21 -6.90
C LEU A 374 8.65 -2.87 -7.57
N GLY A 375 7.90 -2.00 -6.91
CA GLY A 375 7.77 -0.59 -7.29
C GLY A 375 8.72 0.29 -6.48
N LEU A 376 9.20 1.36 -7.12
CA LEU A 376 9.95 2.45 -6.49
C LEU A 376 9.08 3.72 -6.44
N GLY A 377 9.24 4.53 -5.40
CA GLY A 377 8.63 5.87 -5.30
C GLY A 377 7.11 5.88 -5.50
N HIS A 378 6.39 4.94 -4.88
CA HIS A 378 4.93 4.78 -5.03
C HIS A 378 4.45 4.62 -6.49
N ALA A 379 5.14 3.77 -7.26
CA ALA A 379 4.70 3.34 -8.59
C ALA A 379 3.21 2.90 -8.56
N THR A 380 2.39 3.56 -9.37
CA THR A 380 0.92 3.48 -9.29
C THR A 380 0.33 2.81 -10.54
N LEU A 381 -0.42 1.72 -10.37
CA LEU A 381 -1.14 1.03 -11.44
C LEU A 381 -2.60 1.52 -11.48
N THR A 382 -2.98 2.29 -12.51
CA THR A 382 -4.35 2.80 -12.65
C THR A 382 -5.16 1.89 -13.58
N ALA A 383 -6.31 1.40 -13.11
CA ALA A 383 -7.20 0.58 -13.92
C ALA A 383 -7.82 1.40 -15.06
N VAL A 384 -7.82 0.84 -16.28
CA VAL A 384 -8.48 1.45 -17.44
C VAL A 384 -9.56 0.52 -17.98
N ALA A 385 -10.73 1.09 -18.31
CA ALA A 385 -11.88 0.38 -18.87
C ALA A 385 -12.37 -0.84 -18.04
N GLY A 386 -12.33 -0.74 -16.71
CA GLY A 386 -12.79 -1.80 -15.80
C GLY A 386 -11.89 -3.03 -15.75
N ALA A 387 -10.65 -2.94 -16.24
CA ALA A 387 -9.66 -4.01 -16.13
C ALA A 387 -9.31 -4.29 -14.66
N VAL A 388 -8.87 -5.52 -14.38
CA VAL A 388 -8.17 -5.86 -13.12
C VAL A 388 -6.68 -5.56 -13.33
N PRO A 389 -6.06 -4.52 -12.74
CA PRO A 389 -4.68 -4.14 -13.03
C PRO A 389 -3.67 -5.27 -12.84
N LEU A 390 -3.76 -6.01 -11.73
CA LEU A 390 -2.75 -7.02 -11.39
C LEU A 390 -3.41 -8.32 -10.94
N THR A 391 -2.89 -9.43 -11.46
CA THR A 391 -3.33 -10.79 -11.13
C THR A 391 -2.12 -11.68 -10.86
N VAL A 392 -2.22 -12.48 -9.80
CA VAL A 392 -1.26 -13.53 -9.47
C VAL A 392 -1.97 -14.88 -9.62
N ALA A 393 -1.38 -15.81 -10.36
CA ALA A 393 -1.89 -17.18 -10.48
C ALA A 393 -1.59 -18.00 -9.21
N ASP A 394 -2.12 -19.22 -9.14
CA ASP A 394 -1.91 -20.16 -8.03
C ASP A 394 -0.48 -20.75 -8.07
N VAL A 395 0.48 -19.93 -7.66
CA VAL A 395 1.91 -20.22 -7.57
C VAL A 395 2.50 -19.64 -6.29
N PRO A 396 3.50 -20.30 -5.65
CA PRO A 396 4.04 -19.86 -4.37
C PRO A 396 5.12 -18.79 -4.55
N GLY A 397 5.43 -18.10 -3.45
CA GLY A 397 6.58 -17.20 -3.34
C GLY A 397 6.55 -15.95 -4.21
N VAL A 398 5.42 -15.58 -4.82
CA VAL A 398 5.32 -14.31 -5.54
C VAL A 398 5.41 -13.16 -4.53
N ILE A 399 6.19 -12.12 -4.83
CA ILE A 399 6.32 -10.96 -3.95
C ILE A 399 5.92 -9.71 -4.71
N LEU A 400 4.88 -9.03 -4.24
CA LEU A 400 4.44 -7.73 -4.71
C LEU A 400 4.80 -6.68 -3.65
N ALA A 401 5.60 -5.69 -4.02
CA ALA A 401 6.16 -4.74 -3.05
C ALA A 401 6.19 -3.30 -3.55
N GLY A 402 5.79 -2.33 -2.71
CA GLY A 402 5.89 -0.90 -3.02
C GLY A 402 4.99 -0.43 -4.17
N LEU A 403 3.74 -0.87 -4.20
CA LEU A 403 2.79 -0.62 -5.29
C LEU A 403 1.54 0.10 -4.79
N THR A 404 1.11 1.15 -5.49
CA THR A 404 -0.25 1.69 -5.36
C THR A 404 -1.10 1.18 -6.52
N ILE A 405 -2.38 0.89 -6.30
CA ILE A 405 -3.33 0.48 -7.35
C ILE A 405 -4.58 1.38 -7.29
N ASP A 406 -4.75 2.21 -8.31
CA ASP A 406 -5.83 3.19 -8.42
C ASP A 406 -6.99 2.61 -9.26
N ALA A 407 -8.22 2.80 -8.80
CA ALA A 407 -9.42 2.42 -9.55
C ALA A 407 -9.75 3.41 -10.68
N GLY A 408 -10.13 2.90 -11.84
CA GLY A 408 -10.57 3.70 -12.99
C GLY A 408 -12.01 4.20 -12.88
N ASP A 409 -12.41 5.09 -13.78
CA ASP A 409 -13.77 5.64 -13.88
C ASP A 409 -14.83 4.56 -14.12
N VAL A 410 -14.50 3.57 -14.96
CA VAL A 410 -15.27 2.35 -15.19
C VAL A 410 -14.96 1.34 -14.08
N SER A 411 -16.01 0.86 -13.41
CA SER A 411 -15.87 -0.06 -12.26
C SER A 411 -15.10 -1.33 -12.61
N SER A 412 -14.09 -1.63 -11.80
CA SER A 412 -13.29 -2.86 -11.90
C SER A 412 -13.86 -3.93 -10.96
N PRO A 413 -14.02 -5.20 -11.39
CA PRO A 413 -14.57 -6.24 -10.52
C PRO A 413 -13.63 -6.59 -9.36
N VAL A 414 -12.33 -6.37 -9.53
CA VAL A 414 -11.33 -6.35 -8.47
C VAL A 414 -10.11 -5.54 -8.93
N LEU A 415 -9.33 -4.91 -8.03
CA LEU A 415 -8.09 -4.23 -8.39
C LEU A 415 -6.84 -5.16 -8.32
N LEU A 416 -6.71 -5.96 -7.26
CA LEU A 416 -5.71 -7.02 -7.15
C LEU A 416 -6.36 -8.36 -6.82
N ARG A 417 -6.09 -9.38 -7.65
CA ARG A 417 -6.48 -10.77 -7.39
C ARG A 417 -5.26 -11.65 -7.15
N ILE A 418 -5.24 -12.36 -6.02
CA ILE A 418 -4.23 -13.35 -5.67
C ILE A 418 -4.84 -14.76 -5.73
N GLY A 419 -4.45 -15.58 -6.70
CA GLY A 419 -5.01 -16.92 -6.94
C GLY A 419 -6.36 -16.90 -7.66
N THR A 420 -6.77 -18.05 -8.21
CA THR A 420 -8.11 -18.18 -8.81
C THR A 420 -9.18 -18.31 -7.72
N LYS A 421 -10.30 -17.59 -7.91
CA LYS A 421 -11.49 -17.74 -7.07
C LYS A 421 -12.10 -19.12 -7.29
N ASN A 422 -12.32 -19.86 -6.20
CA ASN A 422 -13.08 -21.10 -6.20
C ASN A 422 -14.49 -20.82 -5.69
N ASP A 423 -15.51 -21.39 -6.34
CA ASP A 423 -16.88 -21.37 -5.84
C ASP A 423 -17.05 -22.45 -4.76
N HIS A 424 -16.79 -22.11 -3.49
CA HIS A 424 -16.83 -23.04 -2.35
C HIS A 424 -18.23 -23.62 -2.02
N HIS A 425 -19.26 -23.35 -2.83
CA HIS A 425 -20.62 -23.87 -2.64
C HIS A 425 -20.88 -25.26 -3.25
N GLY A 426 -19.88 -25.89 -3.88
CA GLY A 426 -19.97 -27.28 -4.33
C GLY A 426 -19.63 -28.28 -3.23
N ARG A 427 -20.64 -28.96 -2.65
CA ARG A 427 -20.44 -30.22 -1.89
C ARG A 427 -20.13 -31.41 -2.80
N ASP A 428 -19.14 -31.24 -3.67
CA ASP A 428 -18.54 -32.30 -4.48
C ASP A 428 -17.03 -32.14 -4.37
N GLY A 429 -16.36 -33.08 -3.69
CA GLY A 429 -14.97 -32.99 -3.27
C GLY A 429 -13.94 -33.14 -4.40
N ASN A 430 -14.13 -32.46 -5.53
CA ASN A 430 -13.20 -32.45 -6.64
C ASN A 430 -13.26 -31.15 -7.48
N SER A 431 -12.72 -30.07 -6.92
CA SER A 431 -12.19 -28.92 -7.69
C SER A 431 -10.74 -28.64 -7.28
N GLY A 432 -9.96 -29.70 -7.11
CA GLY A 432 -8.51 -29.64 -6.87
C GLY A 432 -7.76 -29.29 -8.15
N SER A 433 -7.85 -28.04 -8.61
CA SER A 433 -6.61 -27.41 -9.03
C SER A 433 -5.75 -27.32 -7.78
N ASP A 434 -4.55 -27.92 -7.79
CA ASP A 434 -3.61 -27.77 -6.67
C ASP A 434 -3.36 -26.27 -6.48
N LYS A 435 -3.98 -25.64 -5.47
CA LYS A 435 -3.63 -24.27 -5.05
C LYS A 435 -2.17 -24.35 -4.60
N LYS A 436 -1.22 -23.96 -5.46
CA LYS A 436 0.20 -24.07 -5.14
C LYS A 436 0.60 -22.92 -4.23
N SER A 437 0.19 -23.01 -2.98
CA SER A 437 0.69 -22.21 -1.88
C SER A 437 1.81 -22.96 -1.14
N ASP A 438 2.60 -22.25 -0.35
CA ASP A 438 3.67 -22.80 0.47
C ASP A 438 3.78 -21.94 1.73
N ALA A 439 3.56 -22.54 2.91
CA ALA A 439 3.60 -21.82 4.19
C ALA A 439 5.02 -21.38 4.61
N LEU A 440 6.07 -21.94 3.99
CA LEU A 440 7.47 -21.53 4.17
C LEU A 440 7.91 -20.55 3.07
N ASN A 441 7.17 -20.49 1.97
CA ASN A 441 7.40 -19.55 0.87
C ASN A 441 6.08 -18.89 0.41
N PRO A 442 5.44 -18.12 1.30
CA PRO A 442 4.14 -17.52 1.02
C PRO A 442 4.22 -16.55 -0.14
N THR A 443 3.12 -16.36 -0.86
CA THR A 443 2.96 -15.16 -1.68
C THR A 443 2.81 -13.96 -0.74
N THR A 444 3.56 -12.89 -0.98
CA THR A 444 3.71 -11.75 -0.05
C THR A 444 3.30 -10.44 -0.72
N LEU A 445 2.50 -9.64 -0.03
CA LEU A 445 2.24 -8.24 -0.32
C LEU A 445 2.98 -7.39 0.72
N SER A 446 3.78 -6.41 0.31
CA SER A 446 4.47 -5.50 1.24
C SER A 446 4.45 -4.05 0.79
N ASP A 447 3.89 -3.14 1.57
CA ASP A 447 3.64 -1.74 1.13
C ASP A 447 2.80 -1.74 -0.17
N VAL A 448 1.64 -2.42 -0.14
CA VAL A 448 0.68 -2.47 -1.25
C VAL A 448 -0.57 -1.68 -0.88
N TYR A 449 -0.89 -0.67 -1.68
CA TYR A 449 -1.93 0.32 -1.38
C TYR A 449 -3.00 0.36 -2.48
N PHE A 450 -4.23 0.70 -2.11
CA PHE A 450 -5.36 0.81 -3.03
C PHE A 450 -6.11 2.11 -2.81
N ARG A 451 -6.62 2.67 -3.90
CA ARG A 451 -7.40 3.91 -3.86
C ARG A 451 -8.56 3.88 -4.84
N VAL A 452 -9.75 4.18 -4.32
CA VAL A 452 -11.01 4.24 -5.06
C VAL A 452 -11.57 5.66 -4.93
N GLY A 453 -11.28 6.53 -5.91
CA GLY A 453 -11.55 7.98 -5.84
C GLY A 453 -10.29 8.80 -5.52
N GLY A 454 -10.43 10.09 -5.15
CA GLY A 454 -9.31 10.93 -4.73
C GLY A 454 -8.73 11.80 -5.87
N PRO A 455 -7.64 11.40 -6.57
CA PRO A 455 -7.09 12.16 -7.69
C PRO A 455 -8.02 12.25 -8.92
N HIS A 456 -8.93 11.28 -9.06
CA HIS A 456 -9.94 11.21 -10.09
C HIS A 456 -11.10 10.34 -9.59
N VAL A 457 -12.21 10.31 -10.32
CA VAL A 457 -13.26 9.31 -10.07
C VAL A 457 -12.66 7.92 -10.26
N GLY A 458 -12.87 7.03 -9.29
CA GLY A 458 -12.42 5.65 -9.32
C GLY A 458 -13.49 4.72 -8.74
N ARG A 459 -13.72 3.56 -9.36
CA ARG A 459 -14.75 2.60 -8.95
C ARG A 459 -14.24 1.17 -8.96
N ALA A 460 -14.58 0.40 -7.93
CA ALA A 460 -14.31 -1.03 -7.88
C ALA A 460 -15.37 -1.77 -7.05
N ASP A 461 -15.63 -3.04 -7.38
CA ASP A 461 -16.37 -3.91 -6.46
C ASP A 461 -15.48 -4.35 -5.29
N VAL A 462 -14.24 -4.78 -5.56
CA VAL A 462 -13.29 -5.20 -4.51
C VAL A 462 -11.92 -4.56 -4.76
N SER A 463 -11.24 -4.05 -3.73
CA SER A 463 -9.85 -3.62 -3.89
C SER A 463 -8.90 -4.82 -3.94
N LEU A 464 -8.90 -5.67 -2.91
CA LEU A 464 -8.09 -6.90 -2.85
C LEU A 464 -8.95 -8.16 -2.68
N GLU A 465 -8.81 -9.13 -3.59
CA GLU A 465 -9.37 -10.48 -3.45
C GLU A 465 -8.22 -11.50 -3.29
N VAL A 466 -8.12 -12.14 -2.12
CA VAL A 466 -7.12 -13.17 -1.80
C VAL A 466 -7.77 -14.55 -1.82
N ASN A 467 -7.53 -15.33 -2.87
CA ASN A 467 -8.02 -16.70 -3.02
C ASN A 467 -6.96 -17.76 -2.70
N SER A 468 -5.67 -17.45 -2.87
CA SER A 468 -4.58 -18.34 -2.49
C SER A 468 -4.45 -18.44 -0.96
N ASP A 469 -4.19 -19.66 -0.48
CA ASP A 469 -3.91 -19.91 0.93
C ASP A 469 -2.49 -19.44 1.30
N ASN A 470 -2.22 -19.31 2.61
CA ASN A 470 -0.92 -18.93 3.18
C ASN A 470 -0.38 -17.57 2.73
N VAL A 471 -1.20 -16.68 2.15
CA VAL A 471 -0.73 -15.35 1.72
C VAL A 471 -0.35 -14.50 2.93
N LEU A 472 0.78 -13.81 2.83
CA LEU A 472 1.22 -12.81 3.81
C LEU A 472 0.91 -11.41 3.28
N ILE A 473 0.09 -10.66 4.01
CA ILE A 473 -0.19 -9.24 3.77
C ILE A 473 0.58 -8.44 4.83
N ASP A 474 1.64 -7.74 4.46
CA ASP A 474 2.52 -7.04 5.41
C ASP A 474 2.60 -5.55 5.12
N HIS A 475 1.81 -4.75 5.83
CA HIS A 475 1.46 -3.36 5.52
C HIS A 475 0.66 -3.22 4.22
N LEU A 476 -0.65 -3.00 4.39
CA LEU A 476 -1.59 -2.71 3.33
C LEU A 476 -2.52 -1.58 3.75
N TRP A 477 -2.80 -0.66 2.82
CA TRP A 477 -3.88 0.32 2.95
C TRP A 477 -4.85 0.17 1.80
N ALA A 478 -6.11 -0.15 2.07
CA ALA A 478 -7.17 -0.09 1.06
C ALA A 478 -8.13 1.04 1.42
N TRP A 479 -8.18 2.08 0.59
CA TRP A 479 -8.89 3.32 0.89
C TRP A 479 -9.93 3.61 -0.19
N ARG A 480 -11.21 3.61 0.17
CA ARG A 480 -12.23 4.30 -0.62
C ARG A 480 -12.17 5.77 -0.23
N ALA A 481 -11.88 6.65 -1.18
CA ALA A 481 -11.55 8.03 -0.89
C ALA A 481 -12.73 8.80 -0.24
N ASP A 482 -12.51 9.33 0.96
CA ASP A 482 -13.43 10.23 1.64
C ASP A 482 -13.25 11.70 1.19
N HIS A 483 -12.06 12.06 0.72
CA HIS A 483 -11.71 13.36 0.15
C HIS A 483 -10.89 13.24 -1.14
N GLY A 484 -10.80 14.32 -1.91
CA GLY A 484 -10.18 14.29 -3.23
C GLY A 484 -10.32 15.59 -4.01
N VAL A 485 -9.98 15.54 -5.30
CA VAL A 485 -10.26 16.65 -6.23
C VAL A 485 -11.79 16.83 -6.39
N PRO A 486 -12.30 18.04 -6.66
CA PRO A 486 -13.74 18.28 -6.75
C PRO A 486 -14.46 17.32 -7.70
N GLY A 487 -15.49 16.62 -7.19
CA GLY A 487 -16.28 15.66 -7.95
C GLY A 487 -15.67 14.25 -8.10
N SER A 488 -14.57 13.94 -7.42
CA SER A 488 -13.96 12.60 -7.42
C SER A 488 -14.51 11.62 -6.37
N VAL A 489 -15.20 12.14 -5.35
CA VAL A 489 -15.68 11.38 -4.17
C VAL A 489 -17.17 11.60 -3.89
N GLY A 490 -17.78 10.64 -3.19
CA GLY A 490 -19.19 10.61 -2.79
C GLY A 490 -19.84 9.25 -3.05
N TRP A 491 -20.99 8.99 -2.40
CA TRP A 491 -21.61 7.67 -2.29
C TRP A 491 -21.79 6.95 -3.63
N ASP A 492 -22.36 7.63 -4.63
CA ASP A 492 -22.58 7.12 -5.98
C ASP A 492 -21.44 7.50 -6.96
N VAL A 493 -20.42 8.22 -6.48
CA VAL A 493 -19.30 8.73 -7.28
C VAL A 493 -18.16 7.73 -7.30
N ASN A 494 -17.50 7.48 -6.17
CA ASN A 494 -16.38 6.54 -6.05
C ASN A 494 -16.82 5.23 -5.40
N THR A 495 -17.76 4.54 -6.03
CA THR A 495 -18.34 3.30 -5.50
C THR A 495 -17.28 2.25 -5.24
N GLY A 496 -17.23 1.76 -4.00
CA GLY A 496 -16.29 0.76 -3.51
C GLY A 496 -17.04 -0.20 -2.59
N ARG A 497 -17.37 -1.40 -3.07
CA ARG A 497 -18.26 -2.31 -2.33
C ARG A 497 -17.57 -2.92 -1.12
N ASN A 498 -16.44 -3.60 -1.32
CA ASN A 498 -15.62 -4.18 -0.24
C ASN A 498 -14.13 -3.82 -0.42
N GLY A 499 -13.41 -3.65 0.69
CA GLY A 499 -11.98 -3.35 0.64
C GLY A 499 -11.15 -4.59 0.39
N VAL A 500 -11.15 -5.49 1.36
CA VAL A 500 -10.37 -6.74 1.33
C VAL A 500 -11.30 -7.93 1.52
N VAL A 501 -11.24 -8.89 0.59
CA VAL A 501 -11.95 -10.17 0.65
C VAL A 501 -10.93 -11.30 0.71
N VAL A 502 -10.94 -12.08 1.79
CA VAL A 502 -10.00 -13.20 2.02
C VAL A 502 -10.76 -14.52 1.95
N ASN A 503 -10.56 -15.28 0.87
CA ASN A 503 -11.11 -16.61 0.63
C ASN A 503 -10.08 -17.74 0.80
N GLY A 504 -8.78 -17.41 0.92
CA GLY A 504 -7.72 -18.38 1.14
C GLY A 504 -7.51 -18.69 2.62
N ASP A 505 -7.17 -19.94 2.93
CA ASP A 505 -6.92 -20.39 4.31
C ASP A 505 -5.53 -19.98 4.80
N ASN A 506 -5.33 -19.89 6.11
CA ASN A 506 -4.04 -19.61 6.77
C ASN A 506 -3.39 -18.27 6.34
N VAL A 507 -4.17 -17.35 5.77
CA VAL A 507 -3.71 -16.00 5.40
C VAL A 507 -3.35 -15.23 6.68
N THR A 508 -2.23 -14.51 6.63
CA THR A 508 -1.75 -13.68 7.76
C THR A 508 -1.63 -12.23 7.29
N ALA A 509 -2.24 -11.31 8.02
CA ALA A 509 -2.09 -9.88 7.85
C ALA A 509 -1.33 -9.25 9.03
N THR A 510 -0.33 -8.42 8.74
CA THR A 510 0.44 -7.64 9.71
C THR A 510 0.42 -6.17 9.30
N GLY A 511 -0.42 -5.36 9.94
CA GLY A 511 -0.63 -3.95 9.59
C GLY A 511 -1.67 -3.77 8.49
N LEU A 512 -2.93 -4.06 8.82
CA LEU A 512 -4.07 -3.99 7.90
C LEU A 512 -4.88 -2.70 8.12
N PHE A 513 -4.83 -1.78 7.17
CA PHE A 513 -5.61 -0.53 7.18
C PHE A 513 -6.65 -0.61 6.06
N VAL A 514 -7.95 -0.51 6.35
CA VAL A 514 -9.02 -0.61 5.32
C VAL A 514 -10.18 0.31 5.66
N GLU A 515 -10.57 1.22 4.75
CA GLU A 515 -11.41 2.37 5.12
C GLU A 515 -12.48 2.75 4.08
N HIS A 516 -13.62 3.22 4.62
CA HIS A 516 -14.76 3.88 3.97
C HIS A 516 -15.52 3.09 2.88
N TYR A 517 -15.39 1.76 2.82
CA TYR A 517 -16.14 0.94 1.87
C TYR A 517 -17.64 0.89 2.20
N GLN A 518 -18.46 0.70 1.16
CA GLN A 518 -19.93 0.81 1.25
C GLN A 518 -20.59 -0.41 1.92
N GLN A 519 -19.90 -1.54 1.96
CA GLN A 519 -20.28 -2.75 2.71
C GLN A 519 -19.15 -3.11 3.69
N TYR A 520 -18.91 -4.40 3.95
CA TYR A 520 -17.77 -4.84 4.76
C TYR A 520 -16.45 -4.28 4.23
N ASN A 521 -15.69 -3.63 5.11
CA ASN A 521 -14.36 -3.11 4.78
C ASN A 521 -13.39 -4.30 4.64
N VAL A 522 -13.40 -5.22 5.60
CA VAL A 522 -12.81 -6.57 5.49
C VAL A 522 -13.89 -7.65 5.57
N LEU A 523 -13.88 -8.58 4.63
CA LEU A 523 -14.64 -9.83 4.68
C LEU A 523 -13.68 -11.03 4.64
N TRP A 524 -13.73 -11.87 5.66
CA TRP A 524 -12.84 -13.01 5.84
C TRP A 524 -13.62 -14.33 5.85
N ASN A 525 -13.46 -15.10 4.77
CA ASN A 525 -14.14 -16.36 4.52
C ASN A 525 -13.20 -17.59 4.71
N GLY A 526 -11.88 -17.39 4.71
CA GLY A 526 -10.89 -18.47 4.85
C GLY A 526 -10.59 -18.86 6.29
N GLU A 527 -10.31 -20.13 6.53
CA GLU A 527 -10.00 -20.71 7.85
C GLU A 527 -8.58 -20.36 8.33
N ASN A 528 -8.35 -20.48 9.64
CA ASN A 528 -7.07 -20.20 10.32
C ASN A 528 -6.48 -18.81 10.03
N GLY A 529 -7.33 -17.83 9.71
CA GLY A 529 -6.91 -16.47 9.41
C GLY A 529 -6.27 -15.77 10.60
N ARG A 530 -5.27 -14.93 10.36
CA ARG A 530 -4.64 -14.11 11.42
C ARG A 530 -4.48 -12.66 11.00
N THR A 531 -4.83 -11.73 11.87
CA THR A 531 -4.55 -10.29 11.69
C THR A 531 -3.89 -9.71 12.94
N VAL A 532 -2.68 -9.19 12.80
CA VAL A 532 -1.98 -8.43 13.84
C VAL A 532 -1.96 -6.97 13.43
N PHE A 533 -2.58 -6.11 14.24
CA PHE A 533 -3.01 -4.76 13.93
C PHE A 533 -4.07 -4.69 12.82
N PHE A 534 -5.21 -4.09 13.16
CA PHE A 534 -6.22 -3.62 12.22
C PHE A 534 -6.64 -2.19 12.55
N GLN A 535 -6.81 -1.35 11.53
CA GLN A 535 -7.44 -0.04 11.63
C GLN A 535 -8.46 0.12 10.50
N ASN A 536 -9.59 0.74 10.85
CA ASN A 536 -10.67 1.08 9.93
C ASN A 536 -11.37 2.36 10.38
N GLU A 537 -11.81 3.11 9.38
CA GLU A 537 -12.90 4.07 9.47
C GLU A 537 -14.07 3.61 8.58
N LEU A 538 -15.28 3.69 9.11
CA LEU A 538 -16.52 3.39 8.39
C LEU A 538 -16.81 4.52 7.36
N PRO A 539 -17.66 4.31 6.34
CA PRO A 539 -17.93 5.34 5.33
C PRO A 539 -18.57 6.58 5.94
N TYR A 540 -18.03 7.76 5.64
CA TYR A 540 -18.57 9.04 6.13
C TYR A 540 -19.84 9.47 5.41
N ASP A 541 -20.00 9.01 4.17
CA ASP A 541 -20.93 9.51 3.18
C ASP A 541 -22.20 8.68 2.85
N PRO A 542 -22.65 7.67 3.64
CA PRO A 542 -23.94 7.06 3.39
C PRO A 542 -25.06 8.11 3.57
N PRO A 543 -26.00 8.26 2.61
CA PRO A 543 -26.92 9.39 2.58
C PRO A 543 -28.09 9.29 3.57
N ASN A 544 -28.24 8.14 4.23
CA ASN A 544 -29.18 7.84 5.33
C ASN A 544 -29.03 6.36 5.72
N GLN A 545 -29.60 5.98 6.88
CA GLN A 545 -29.58 4.60 7.36
C GLN A 545 -30.14 3.57 6.35
N ALA A 546 -31.21 3.91 5.61
CA ALA A 546 -31.84 2.97 4.68
C ALA A 546 -30.96 2.63 3.46
N ALA A 547 -30.01 3.51 3.11
CA ALA A 547 -28.98 3.26 2.11
C ALA A 547 -27.78 2.44 2.65
N TRP A 548 -27.61 2.38 3.97
CA TRP A 548 -26.51 1.69 4.64
C TRP A 548 -27.01 0.83 5.81
N GLN A 549 -27.64 -0.28 5.42
CA GLN A 549 -28.11 -1.37 6.27
C GLN A 549 -28.26 -2.62 5.40
N HIS A 550 -28.29 -3.81 6.00
CA HIS A 550 -28.49 -5.06 5.27
C HIS A 550 -29.19 -6.10 6.16
N ASP A 551 -30.11 -6.89 5.60
CA ASP A 551 -30.76 -8.03 6.27
C ASP A 551 -31.35 -7.75 7.68
N GLY A 552 -31.70 -6.49 7.97
CA GLY A 552 -32.21 -6.02 9.27
C GLY A 552 -31.12 -5.52 10.24
N VAL A 553 -29.85 -5.63 9.89
CA VAL A 553 -28.68 -5.09 10.58
C VAL A 553 -28.41 -3.66 10.12
N LEU A 554 -28.18 -2.74 11.07
CA LEU A 554 -27.83 -1.35 10.80
C LEU A 554 -26.34 -1.26 10.39
N GLY A 555 -26.05 -0.57 9.29
CA GLY A 555 -24.71 -0.45 8.74
C GLY A 555 -24.12 -1.78 8.22
N TRP A 556 -22.79 -1.79 8.12
CA TRP A 556 -21.97 -2.97 7.82
C TRP A 556 -20.74 -2.94 8.73
N ALA A 557 -20.31 -4.08 9.23
CA ALA A 557 -19.14 -4.17 10.11
C ALA A 557 -17.84 -3.74 9.38
N ALA A 558 -16.90 -3.19 10.13
CA ALA A 558 -15.54 -2.92 9.66
C ALA A 558 -14.83 -4.23 9.27
N TYR A 559 -15.03 -5.26 10.08
CA TYR A 559 -14.37 -6.56 9.92
C TYR A 559 -15.39 -7.68 10.14
N LYS A 560 -15.71 -8.40 9.08
CA LYS A 560 -16.60 -9.57 9.08
C LYS A 560 -15.78 -10.85 8.92
N VAL A 561 -15.92 -11.78 9.87
CA VAL A 561 -15.55 -13.19 9.67
C VAL A 561 -16.83 -13.95 9.32
N ALA A 562 -16.78 -14.78 8.28
CA ALA A 562 -17.94 -15.54 7.80
C ALA A 562 -18.44 -16.55 8.85
N ASP A 563 -19.74 -16.82 8.84
CA ASP A 563 -20.43 -17.55 9.92
C ASP A 563 -20.02 -19.03 10.05
N ASP A 564 -19.44 -19.59 8.98
CA ASP A 564 -18.97 -20.97 8.90
C ASP A 564 -17.48 -21.13 9.27
N VAL A 565 -16.73 -20.04 9.48
CA VAL A 565 -15.33 -20.09 9.92
C VAL A 565 -15.24 -20.53 11.39
N THR A 566 -14.41 -21.54 11.64
CA THR A 566 -14.22 -22.12 12.97
C THR A 566 -12.94 -21.67 13.67
N THR A 567 -11.94 -21.17 12.93
CA THR A 567 -10.67 -20.69 13.47
C THR A 567 -10.23 -19.37 12.84
N HIS A 568 -10.03 -18.33 13.65
CA HIS A 568 -9.56 -17.02 13.22
C HIS A 568 -8.99 -16.25 14.42
N GLU A 569 -7.93 -15.46 14.25
CA GLU A 569 -7.36 -14.66 15.35
C GLU A 569 -7.06 -13.19 14.93
N LEU A 570 -7.53 -12.22 15.71
CA LEU A 570 -7.26 -10.78 15.52
C LEU A 570 -6.67 -10.18 16.79
N TRP A 571 -5.59 -9.39 16.66
CA TRP A 571 -4.97 -8.65 17.77
C TRP A 571 -4.84 -7.16 17.46
N GLY A 572 -5.35 -6.30 18.36
CA GLY A 572 -5.21 -4.85 18.25
C GLY A 572 -6.01 -4.27 17.08
N GLY A 573 -7.34 -4.31 17.17
CA GLY A 573 -8.25 -3.87 16.09
C GLY A 573 -9.04 -2.61 16.45
N GLY A 574 -9.02 -1.58 15.59
CA GLY A 574 -9.86 -0.38 15.72
C GLY A 574 -10.88 -0.24 14.59
N ALA A 575 -12.09 0.19 14.91
CA ALA A 575 -13.14 0.55 13.94
C ALA A 575 -13.81 1.88 14.33
N TYR A 576 -13.67 2.92 13.51
CA TYR A 576 -14.08 4.29 13.84
C TYR A 576 -15.31 4.72 13.03
N ILE A 577 -16.14 5.60 13.58
CA ILE A 577 -17.30 6.17 12.88
C ILE A 577 -17.27 7.70 12.83
N PHE A 578 -17.55 8.22 11.62
CA PHE A 578 -17.73 9.64 11.35
C PHE A 578 -18.72 9.84 10.19
N THR A 579 -19.98 9.41 10.34
CA THR A 579 -21.02 9.57 9.29
C THR A 579 -21.49 11.02 9.18
N ASN A 580 -20.61 11.92 8.75
CA ASN A 580 -20.83 13.36 8.79
C ASN A 580 -21.94 13.85 7.85
N VAL A 581 -22.29 13.07 6.81
CA VAL A 581 -23.40 13.36 5.89
C VAL A 581 -24.77 13.13 6.56
N ASP A 582 -24.90 12.07 7.35
CA ASP A 582 -26.04 11.84 8.25
C ASP A 582 -25.53 11.35 9.62
N PRO A 583 -25.33 12.26 10.58
CA PRO A 583 -24.83 11.94 11.92
C PRO A 583 -25.80 11.10 12.76
N THR A 584 -27.02 10.82 12.28
CA THR A 584 -28.02 9.97 12.96
C THR A 584 -27.90 8.49 12.62
N ILE A 585 -26.97 8.13 11.73
CA ILE A 585 -26.73 6.73 11.32
C ILE A 585 -26.09 5.92 12.45
N HIS A 586 -26.58 4.69 12.60
CA HIS A 586 -26.01 3.64 13.42
C HIS A 586 -25.35 2.56 12.57
N ALA A 587 -24.23 2.03 13.07
CA ALA A 587 -23.72 0.71 12.74
C ALA A 587 -23.94 -0.20 13.95
N ALA A 588 -24.59 -1.36 13.75
CA ALA A 588 -24.92 -2.26 14.85
C ALA A 588 -23.67 -2.78 15.59
N ARG A 589 -22.52 -2.86 14.90
CA ARG A 589 -21.27 -3.37 15.44
C ARG A 589 -20.04 -2.97 14.62
N GLY A 590 -18.90 -2.82 15.28
CA GLY A 590 -17.60 -2.64 14.62
C GLY A 590 -17.08 -3.95 14.01
N PHE A 591 -17.13 -5.03 14.78
CA PHE A 591 -16.64 -6.37 14.41
C PHE A 591 -17.81 -7.37 14.40
N GLU A 592 -17.86 -8.23 13.40
CA GLU A 592 -18.87 -9.29 13.28
C GLU A 592 -18.23 -10.64 13.01
N VAL A 593 -18.32 -11.58 13.95
CA VAL A 593 -17.62 -12.87 13.87
C VAL A 593 -18.46 -14.01 14.47
N PRO A 594 -18.30 -15.27 14.02
CA PRO A 594 -19.02 -16.39 14.63
C PRO A 594 -18.50 -16.67 16.05
N VAL A 595 -19.42 -17.03 16.96
CA VAL A 595 -19.10 -17.35 18.36
C VAL A 595 -18.68 -18.81 18.46
N THR A 596 -17.39 -19.08 18.23
CA THR A 596 -16.78 -20.41 18.36
C THR A 596 -15.49 -20.36 19.18
N PRO A 597 -15.03 -21.46 19.80
CA PRO A 597 -13.82 -21.43 20.65
C PRO A 597 -12.51 -21.06 19.92
N GLY A 598 -12.47 -21.23 18.59
CA GLY A 598 -11.29 -20.98 17.74
C GLY A 598 -11.28 -19.62 17.04
N VAL A 599 -12.39 -18.87 17.05
CA VAL A 599 -12.46 -17.50 16.52
C VAL A 599 -12.27 -16.53 17.67
N ARG A 600 -11.13 -15.83 17.71
CA ARG A 600 -10.67 -15.04 18.87
C ARG A 600 -10.25 -13.63 18.50
N LEU A 601 -10.77 -12.65 19.21
CA LEU A 601 -10.37 -11.25 19.09
C LEU A 601 -9.72 -10.81 20.40
N HIS A 602 -8.61 -10.09 20.29
CA HIS A 602 -7.81 -9.58 21.38
C HIS A 602 -7.63 -8.07 21.21
N HIS A 603 -7.94 -7.31 22.26
CA HIS A 603 -7.72 -5.86 22.32
C HIS A 603 -8.35 -5.12 21.14
N VAL A 604 -9.66 -5.29 20.96
CA VAL A 604 -10.43 -4.60 19.90
C VAL A 604 -11.27 -3.46 20.46
N MET A 605 -11.51 -2.42 19.66
CA MET A 605 -12.19 -1.21 20.10
C MET A 605 -12.93 -0.46 18.99
N THR A 606 -13.93 0.33 19.39
CA THR A 606 -14.65 1.26 18.52
C THR A 606 -14.53 2.70 19.03
N VAL A 607 -14.61 3.68 18.12
CA VAL A 607 -14.51 5.12 18.45
C VAL A 607 -15.51 5.93 17.63
N ASN A 608 -16.22 6.88 18.27
CA ASN A 608 -16.97 7.94 17.58
C ASN A 608 -16.05 9.16 17.38
N LEU A 609 -16.05 9.74 16.18
CA LEU A 609 -15.25 10.91 15.81
C LEU A 609 -16.10 12.18 15.61
N SER A 610 -17.21 12.31 16.35
CA SER A 610 -18.21 13.41 16.35
C SER A 610 -19.41 13.24 15.40
N ALA A 611 -19.57 12.10 14.73
CA ALA A 611 -20.78 11.80 13.94
C ALA A 611 -21.06 10.30 13.83
N GLY A 612 -22.33 9.92 13.93
CA GLY A 612 -22.79 8.52 13.88
C GLY A 612 -22.59 7.74 15.17
N THR A 613 -23.19 6.56 15.24
CA THR A 613 -23.13 5.66 16.40
C THR A 613 -22.62 4.29 15.98
N ILE A 614 -21.76 3.67 16.78
CA ILE A 614 -21.55 2.21 16.73
C ILE A 614 -22.16 1.61 18.00
N ASP A 615 -23.16 0.74 17.87
CA ASP A 615 -23.94 0.24 19.02
C ASP A 615 -23.13 -0.74 19.90
N HIS A 616 -22.26 -1.55 19.29
CA HIS A 616 -21.42 -2.55 19.96
C HIS A 616 -20.02 -2.67 19.37
N VAL A 617 -19.05 -3.13 20.16
CA VAL A 617 -17.68 -3.36 19.67
C VAL A 617 -17.65 -4.63 18.80
N VAL A 618 -18.01 -5.78 19.37
CA VAL A 618 -18.02 -7.09 18.69
C VAL A 618 -19.38 -7.75 18.85
N ASN A 619 -20.02 -8.17 17.76
CA ASN A 619 -21.36 -8.76 17.78
C ASN A 619 -22.32 -7.87 18.60
N ASP A 620 -22.80 -8.34 19.74
CA ASP A 620 -23.68 -7.60 20.67
C ASP A 620 -22.95 -7.29 22.01
N THR A 621 -21.62 -7.19 21.98
CA THR A 621 -20.70 -7.04 23.13
C THR A 621 -19.88 -5.75 23.04
N GLY A 622 -19.64 -5.13 24.19
CA GLY A 622 -19.01 -3.81 24.30
C GLY A 622 -20.04 -2.69 24.34
N ALA A 623 -19.67 -1.56 24.96
CA ALA A 623 -20.54 -0.38 25.07
C ALA A 623 -20.61 0.39 23.74
N PRO A 624 -21.70 1.14 23.49
CA PRO A 624 -21.82 1.97 22.31
C PRO A 624 -20.83 3.15 22.33
N VAL A 625 -20.51 3.66 21.14
CA VAL A 625 -19.82 4.94 20.95
C VAL A 625 -20.68 5.87 20.09
N ASP A 626 -20.88 7.10 20.58
CA ASP A 626 -21.72 8.13 19.99
C ASP A 626 -21.19 9.54 20.35
N ASN A 627 -21.93 10.60 20.02
CA ASN A 627 -21.53 11.98 20.29
C ASN A 627 -21.51 12.37 21.78
N THR A 628 -21.86 11.48 22.71
CA THR A 628 -21.70 11.67 24.16
C THR A 628 -20.32 11.24 24.66
N ASN A 629 -19.59 10.42 23.89
CA ASN A 629 -18.25 9.91 24.23
C ASN A 629 -17.22 10.04 23.08
N THR A 630 -17.39 11.03 22.20
CA THR A 630 -16.45 11.37 21.11
C THR A 630 -14.98 11.28 21.51
N GLY A 631 -14.19 10.54 20.73
CA GLY A 631 -12.76 10.35 20.92
C GLY A 631 -12.36 9.41 22.06
N HIS A 632 -13.32 8.88 22.84
CA HIS A 632 -13.09 7.90 23.89
C HIS A 632 -13.45 6.49 23.38
N PRO A 633 -12.48 5.56 23.26
CA PRO A 633 -12.79 4.22 22.74
C PRO A 633 -13.61 3.37 23.70
N SER A 634 -14.52 2.57 23.13
CA SER A 634 -15.13 1.43 23.82
C SER A 634 -14.30 0.18 23.52
N PHE A 635 -13.83 -0.52 24.56
CA PHE A 635 -12.88 -1.63 24.45
C PHE A 635 -13.52 -2.99 24.75
N VAL A 636 -13.10 -4.02 24.00
CA VAL A 636 -13.28 -5.43 24.34
C VAL A 636 -11.90 -6.10 24.37
N THR A 637 -11.43 -6.45 25.57
CA THR A 637 -10.10 -7.03 25.80
C THR A 637 -9.95 -8.42 25.17
N SER A 638 -10.99 -9.25 25.23
CA SER A 638 -11.02 -10.60 24.66
C SER A 638 -12.43 -10.96 24.22
N PHE A 639 -12.56 -11.71 23.13
CA PHE A 639 -13.82 -12.27 22.65
C PHE A 639 -13.58 -13.58 21.88
N PRO A 640 -14.50 -14.56 21.92
CA PRO A 640 -15.63 -14.66 22.85
C PRO A 640 -15.16 -14.97 24.28
#